data_AF-A0A0G1A8C8-F1
#
_entry.id   AF-A0A0G1A8C8-F1
#
_cell.length_a   1.000
_cell.length_b   1.000
_cell.length_c   1.000
_cell.angle_alpha   90.00
_cell.angle_beta   90.00
_cell.angle_gamma   90.00
#
_symmetry.space_group_name_H-M   'P 1'
#
loop_
_entity.id
_entity.type
_entity.pdbx_description
1 polymer ?
#
loop_
_entity_poly.entity_id
_entity_poly.type
_entity_poly.pdbx_seq_one_letter_code
_entity_poly.pdbx_strand_id
1 'polypeptide(L)'
;MPKIFKQPLLYLALGIIIYIAVFFYLSLFKYNNFLYNMEDLSIFTNTVHNTSLGQWFFFSSHGGYSYLGDHLELILLLIVPFYLFFKSALTLLFFQTFLIGLSAWPLYLIAQKILAQKPASLKNAPSLIIAFSFLLNPYLQNINLEEFHIAPFLIFFFCWTFYFYLKKNYWLFGLFFLLTLITREDASLTLGALSLIALWEHKKNLWPQKKWWLYPMLLSGGWFLLSLFIVGHFNPDSGYRYLLLYNISWNNPLSWLTKFLAWQNLIIPLGFLLPCLFLPLLQPKYLFLALPTFLQVSLISGDNTSLVFYTHYQTFLILPIFLALASSLNYLFTRPNSQKYLWLIGALLIFSPLYISAFMGPLNFLTLQQNHLDNLEDKKADQKMIEKITALSEIKKDGKKQTPVALSAPYRFAPRLSSRPLAYLNKLTFLGKGHLSTKDFILPPVDYLLIDSADMIEYYLHFTNRARFSSQYWDGYKRTNKALRQQELNPLERTDSLILFGKKTPAAPQPWQILTAIPTEINLLNKNFGLITLLGTQKLPQTQTDYRQLNLFFTTQEKISDDYFLSFTALNKSGQKLWKKIYPPAYGLHPTHAWQPQEIIKLNQWLPIIPNMAYLKMELLKIKGDIELGSLNDTRLIIDEETVLGQVIIKN
;
A
#
# COMPACT_ATOMS: atom_id res chain seq x y z
N MET A 1 -4.34 -2.16 44.96
CA MET A 1 -4.18 -2.41 43.51
C MET A 1 -5.53 -2.33 42.82
N PRO A 2 -5.67 -1.59 41.70
CA PRO A 2 -6.93 -1.49 40.98
C PRO A 2 -7.49 -2.87 40.57
N LYS A 3 -8.82 -2.99 40.46
CA LYS A 3 -9.53 -4.23 40.04
C LYS A 3 -8.94 -4.84 38.76
N ILE A 4 -8.39 -4.00 37.88
CA ILE A 4 -7.80 -4.39 36.59
C ILE A 4 -6.73 -5.49 36.70
N PHE A 5 -5.92 -5.47 37.77
CA PHE A 5 -4.80 -6.41 37.94
C PHE A 5 -5.19 -7.75 38.59
N LYS A 6 -6.45 -7.87 39.05
CA LYS A 6 -7.00 -9.13 39.59
C LYS A 6 -7.51 -10.06 38.49
N GLN A 7 -7.87 -9.54 37.32
CA GLN A 7 -8.39 -10.32 36.18
C GLN A 7 -7.64 -9.95 34.87
N PRO A 8 -6.30 -10.06 34.82
CA PRO A 8 -5.53 -9.51 33.72
C PRO A 8 -5.89 -10.10 32.35
N LEU A 9 -6.28 -11.37 32.29
CA LEU A 9 -6.67 -12.02 31.03
C LEU A 9 -7.93 -11.40 30.42
N LEU A 10 -8.90 -10.98 31.24
CA LEU A 10 -10.11 -10.32 30.76
C LEU A 10 -9.78 -8.99 30.08
N TYR A 11 -8.94 -8.15 30.70
CA TYR A 11 -8.57 -6.86 30.14
C TYR A 11 -7.65 -6.98 28.94
N LEU A 12 -6.76 -7.99 28.93
CA LEU A 12 -5.99 -8.33 27.74
C LEU A 12 -6.91 -8.69 26.57
N ALA A 13 -7.86 -9.60 26.80
CA ALA A 13 -8.83 -10.00 25.79
C ALA A 13 -9.65 -8.79 25.29
N LEU A 14 -10.11 -7.94 26.22
CA LEU A 14 -10.83 -6.72 25.86
C LEU A 14 -9.97 -5.77 25.01
N GLY A 15 -8.70 -5.55 25.36
CA GLY A 15 -7.79 -4.72 24.57
C GLY A 15 -7.54 -5.28 23.16
N ILE A 16 -7.38 -6.61 23.04
CA ILE A 16 -7.24 -7.30 21.75
C ILE A 16 -8.51 -7.12 20.91
N ILE A 17 -9.70 -7.35 21.50
CA ILE A 17 -10.98 -7.20 20.82
C ILE A 17 -11.20 -5.76 20.35
N ILE A 18 -10.92 -4.77 21.22
CA ILE A 18 -11.03 -3.35 20.88
C ILE A 18 -10.08 -3.01 19.72
N TYR A 19 -8.82 -3.45 19.79
CA TYR A 19 -7.85 -3.23 18.71
C TYR A 19 -8.39 -3.80 17.40
N ILE A 20 -8.78 -5.08 17.38
CA ILE A 20 -9.28 -5.74 16.17
C ILE A 20 -10.51 -5.01 15.62
N ALA A 21 -11.47 -4.65 16.48
CA ALA A 21 -12.69 -3.96 16.07
C ALA A 21 -12.40 -2.58 15.45
N VAL A 22 -11.58 -1.75 16.12
CA VAL A 22 -11.23 -0.40 15.65
C VAL A 22 -10.45 -0.47 14.34
N PHE A 23 -9.41 -1.29 14.29
CA PHE A 23 -8.51 -1.34 13.16
C PHE A 23 -9.12 -2.04 11.94
N PHE A 24 -9.95 -3.06 12.15
CA PHE A 24 -10.70 -3.66 11.06
C PHE A 24 -11.79 -2.71 10.55
N TYR A 25 -12.43 -1.92 11.43
CA TYR A 25 -13.35 -0.85 11.00
C TYR A 25 -12.64 0.20 10.13
N LEU A 26 -11.42 0.62 10.51
CA LEU A 26 -10.63 1.54 9.71
C LEU A 26 -10.22 0.91 8.36
N SER A 27 -9.84 -0.37 8.33
CA SER A 27 -9.60 -1.09 7.08
C SER A 27 -10.85 -1.18 6.20
N LEU A 28 -12.03 -1.41 6.78
CA LEU A 28 -13.31 -1.37 6.07
C LEU A 28 -13.61 0.03 5.54
N PHE A 29 -13.34 1.08 6.33
CA PHE A 29 -13.49 2.46 5.90
C PHE A 29 -12.57 2.76 4.71
N LYS A 30 -11.28 2.42 4.80
CA LYS A 30 -10.33 2.59 3.69
C LYS A 30 -10.80 1.86 2.45
N TYR A 31 -11.17 0.59 2.61
CA TYR A 31 -11.70 -0.22 1.52
C TYR A 31 -12.88 0.50 0.89
N ASN A 32 -13.95 0.78 1.63
CA ASN A 32 -15.20 1.39 1.17
C ASN A 32 -15.07 2.81 0.57
N ASN A 33 -13.95 3.50 0.79
CA ASN A 33 -13.65 4.81 0.22
C ASN A 33 -12.52 4.78 -0.83
N PHE A 34 -12.15 3.59 -1.34
CA PHE A 34 -11.14 3.43 -2.39
C PHE A 34 -9.74 3.96 -2.00
N LEU A 35 -9.42 3.88 -0.71
CA LEU A 35 -8.14 4.36 -0.13
C LEU A 35 -7.07 3.26 -0.03
N TYR A 36 -7.32 2.10 -0.63
CA TYR A 36 -6.29 1.11 -0.94
C TYR A 36 -5.95 1.29 -2.42
N ASN A 37 -5.01 2.17 -2.68
CA ASN A 37 -4.67 2.73 -3.97
C ASN A 37 -3.18 2.57 -4.30
N MET A 38 -2.58 1.48 -3.83
CA MET A 38 -1.27 1.00 -4.28
C MET A 38 -1.45 -0.32 -5.07
N GLU A 39 -0.63 -1.34 -4.80
CA GLU A 39 -0.54 -2.57 -5.60
C GLU A 39 -0.74 -3.85 -4.78
N ASP A 40 -0.22 -3.91 -3.57
CA ASP A 40 -0.02 -5.13 -2.79
C ASP A 40 -1.32 -5.84 -2.45
N LEU A 41 -2.36 -5.11 -2.03
CA LEU A 41 -3.64 -5.75 -1.70
C LEU A 41 -4.24 -6.45 -2.92
N SER A 42 -4.04 -5.87 -4.11
CA SER A 42 -4.51 -6.44 -5.37
C SER A 42 -3.69 -7.68 -5.80
N ILE A 43 -2.38 -7.68 -5.50
CA ILE A 43 -1.46 -8.79 -5.72
C ILE A 43 -1.89 -9.98 -4.88
N PHE A 44 -1.94 -9.82 -3.57
CA PHE A 44 -2.29 -10.92 -2.66
C PHE A 44 -3.70 -11.44 -2.88
N THR A 45 -4.67 -10.56 -3.13
CA THR A 45 -6.04 -10.97 -3.42
C THR A 45 -6.10 -11.86 -4.67
N ASN A 46 -5.40 -11.48 -5.74
CA ASN A 46 -5.37 -12.28 -6.98
C ASN A 46 -4.60 -13.59 -6.79
N THR A 47 -3.47 -13.58 -6.07
CA THR A 47 -2.70 -14.79 -5.73
C THR A 47 -3.53 -15.80 -4.93
N VAL A 48 -4.20 -15.35 -3.86
CA VAL A 48 -5.03 -16.23 -3.01
C VAL A 48 -6.24 -16.73 -3.78
N HIS A 49 -6.87 -15.87 -4.59
CA HIS A 49 -8.00 -16.26 -5.42
C HIS A 49 -7.63 -17.39 -6.39
N ASN A 50 -6.55 -17.23 -7.16
CA ASN A 50 -6.08 -18.24 -8.11
C ASN A 50 -5.64 -19.53 -7.41
N THR A 51 -4.96 -19.41 -6.26
CA THR A 51 -4.58 -20.56 -5.45
C THR A 51 -5.82 -21.34 -4.97
N SER A 52 -6.90 -20.63 -4.61
CA SER A 52 -8.18 -21.25 -4.23
C SER A 52 -8.87 -21.99 -5.38
N LEU A 53 -8.48 -21.73 -6.62
CA LEU A 53 -8.93 -22.40 -7.84
C LEU A 53 -7.96 -23.50 -8.31
N GLY A 54 -6.92 -23.81 -7.53
CA GLY A 54 -5.90 -24.81 -7.86
C GLY A 54 -4.74 -24.28 -8.73
N GLN A 55 -4.73 -22.99 -9.09
CA GLN A 55 -3.60 -22.33 -9.73
C GLN A 55 -2.65 -21.80 -8.66
N TRP A 56 -1.87 -22.71 -8.07
CA TRP A 56 -1.00 -22.42 -6.92
C TRP A 56 -0.08 -21.23 -7.16
N PHE A 57 -0.24 -20.19 -6.33
CA PHE A 57 0.53 -18.95 -6.35
C PHE A 57 0.47 -18.15 -7.67
N PHE A 58 -0.40 -18.49 -8.62
CA PHE A 58 -0.49 -17.72 -9.85
C PHE A 58 -1.13 -16.35 -9.61
N PHE A 59 -0.59 -15.32 -10.26
CA PHE A 59 -1.14 -13.97 -10.21
C PHE A 59 -0.92 -13.21 -11.53
N SER A 60 -2.01 -12.69 -12.07
CA SER A 60 -2.05 -11.86 -13.27
C SER A 60 -1.77 -10.38 -12.98
N SER A 61 -2.07 -9.92 -11.76
CA SER A 61 -2.01 -8.49 -11.38
C SER A 61 -0.62 -7.89 -11.53
N HIS A 62 0.40 -8.75 -11.58
CA HIS A 62 1.80 -8.36 -11.61
C HIS A 62 2.60 -8.89 -12.80
N GLY A 63 1.93 -9.36 -13.86
CA GLY A 63 2.61 -9.81 -15.08
C GLY A 63 2.29 -11.24 -15.54
N GLY A 64 1.58 -12.03 -14.74
CA GLY A 64 1.15 -13.38 -15.12
C GLY A 64 2.24 -14.44 -14.96
N TYR A 65 2.74 -14.64 -13.74
CA TYR A 65 3.66 -15.72 -13.38
C TYR A 65 3.33 -16.23 -11.96
N SER A 66 4.23 -17.00 -11.34
CA SER A 66 4.05 -17.44 -9.95
C SER A 66 4.52 -16.36 -8.97
N TYR A 67 3.70 -16.04 -7.97
CA TYR A 67 4.03 -15.14 -6.86
C TYR A 67 5.30 -15.60 -6.10
N LEU A 68 5.61 -16.90 -6.15
CA LEU A 68 6.86 -17.42 -5.61
C LEU A 68 8.10 -16.80 -6.27
N GLY A 69 7.96 -16.21 -7.46
CA GLY A 69 9.03 -15.45 -8.13
C GLY A 69 9.33 -14.10 -7.48
N ASP A 70 8.45 -13.61 -6.60
CA ASP A 70 8.64 -12.38 -5.83
C ASP A 70 9.10 -12.70 -4.40
N HIS A 71 8.30 -13.47 -3.64
CA HIS A 71 8.62 -13.85 -2.27
C HIS A 71 8.24 -15.30 -1.96
N LEU A 72 8.96 -15.95 -1.02
CA LEU A 72 8.61 -17.29 -0.56
C LEU A 72 7.75 -17.22 0.71
N GLU A 73 6.46 -16.94 0.52
CA GLU A 73 5.49 -16.75 1.61
C GLU A 73 4.48 -17.91 1.69
N LEU A 74 4.97 -19.12 2.01
CA LEU A 74 4.12 -20.33 2.01
C LEU A 74 3.02 -20.30 3.08
N ILE A 75 3.16 -19.46 4.12
CA ILE A 75 2.10 -19.25 5.12
C ILE A 75 0.78 -18.75 4.50
N LEU A 76 0.84 -18.13 3.31
CA LEU A 76 -0.33 -17.68 2.55
C LEU A 76 -1.34 -18.81 2.32
N LEU A 77 -0.86 -20.06 2.20
CA LEU A 77 -1.70 -21.25 2.03
C LEU A 77 -2.64 -21.50 3.20
N LEU A 78 -2.29 -21.05 4.42
CA LEU A 78 -3.17 -21.18 5.58
C LEU A 78 -4.39 -20.26 5.50
N ILE A 79 -4.33 -19.21 4.67
CA ILE A 79 -5.43 -18.25 4.49
C ILE A 79 -6.43 -18.75 3.44
N VAL A 80 -5.98 -19.54 2.46
CA VAL A 80 -6.80 -20.02 1.33
C VAL A 80 -8.11 -20.68 1.76
N PRO A 81 -8.16 -21.60 2.76
CA PRO A 81 -9.42 -22.20 3.21
C PRO A 81 -10.44 -21.18 3.72
N PHE A 82 -9.98 -20.11 4.37
CA PHE A 82 -10.86 -19.07 4.89
C PHE A 82 -11.34 -18.12 3.79
N TYR A 83 -10.46 -17.83 2.82
CA TYR A 83 -10.82 -17.06 1.63
C TYR A 83 -11.90 -17.74 0.77
N LEU A 84 -11.98 -19.08 0.78
CA LEU A 84 -13.04 -19.82 0.07
C LEU A 84 -14.45 -19.51 0.59
N PHE A 85 -14.61 -19.19 1.88
CA PHE A 85 -15.91 -18.80 2.45
C PHE A 85 -16.28 -17.36 2.10
N PHE A 86 -15.29 -16.46 2.05
CA PHE A 86 -15.46 -15.05 1.77
C PHE A 86 -14.40 -14.60 0.75
N LYS A 87 -14.71 -14.73 -0.54
CA LYS A 87 -13.80 -14.42 -1.65
C LYS A 87 -13.64 -12.91 -1.85
N SER A 88 -12.96 -12.25 -0.91
CA SER A 88 -12.77 -10.80 -0.89
C SER A 88 -11.41 -10.43 -0.31
N ALA A 89 -10.84 -9.32 -0.80
CA ALA A 89 -9.68 -8.66 -0.20
C ALA A 89 -9.88 -8.34 1.29
N LEU A 90 -11.13 -8.10 1.72
CA LEU A 90 -11.47 -7.87 3.13
C LEU A 90 -11.13 -9.05 4.03
N THR A 91 -11.17 -10.28 3.52
CA THR A 91 -10.78 -11.47 4.27
C THR A 91 -9.30 -11.41 4.63
N LEU A 92 -8.45 -11.00 3.68
CA LEU A 92 -7.01 -10.87 3.92
C LEU A 92 -6.73 -9.78 4.96
N LEU A 93 -7.34 -8.60 4.79
CA LEU A 93 -7.23 -7.50 5.75
C LEU A 93 -7.69 -7.90 7.16
N PHE A 94 -8.77 -8.67 7.27
CA PHE A 94 -9.24 -9.20 8.55
C PHE A 94 -8.18 -10.09 9.21
N PHE A 95 -7.58 -11.04 8.48
CA PHE A 95 -6.56 -11.93 9.05
C PHE A 95 -5.31 -11.20 9.48
N GLN A 96 -4.86 -10.20 8.70
CA GLN A 96 -3.77 -9.32 9.11
C GLN A 96 -4.09 -8.63 10.44
N THR A 97 -5.24 -7.95 10.54
CA THR A 97 -5.65 -7.27 11.78
C THR A 97 -5.84 -8.22 12.95
N PHE A 98 -6.45 -9.37 12.71
CA PHE A 98 -6.69 -10.39 13.70
C PHE A 98 -5.38 -10.90 14.31
N LEU A 99 -4.40 -11.28 13.48
CA LEU A 99 -3.11 -11.79 13.98
C LEU A 99 -2.26 -10.71 14.63
N ILE A 100 -2.25 -9.49 14.11
CA ILE A 100 -1.57 -8.36 14.74
C ILE A 100 -2.12 -8.14 16.16
N GLY A 101 -3.44 -8.01 16.30
CA GLY A 101 -4.08 -7.85 17.61
C GLY A 101 -3.82 -9.04 18.53
N LEU A 102 -3.97 -10.26 18.02
CA LEU A 102 -3.79 -11.50 18.79
C LEU A 102 -2.34 -11.68 19.29
N SER A 103 -1.36 -11.05 18.64
CA SER A 103 0.06 -11.08 19.05
C SER A 103 0.30 -10.51 20.45
N ALA A 104 -0.57 -9.63 20.94
CA ALA A 104 -0.49 -9.12 22.31
C ALA A 104 -0.63 -10.25 23.35
N TRP A 105 -1.29 -11.37 23.01
CA TRP A 105 -1.45 -12.50 23.91
C TRP A 105 -0.14 -13.23 24.21
N PRO A 106 0.58 -13.81 23.23
CA PRO A 106 1.87 -14.43 23.51
C PRO A 106 2.88 -13.41 24.06
N LEU A 107 2.82 -12.13 23.65
CA LEU A 107 3.66 -11.09 24.23
C LEU A 107 3.42 -10.88 25.74
N TYR A 108 2.15 -10.82 26.16
CA TYR A 108 1.79 -10.79 27.59
C TYR A 108 2.33 -12.02 28.33
N LEU A 109 2.21 -13.21 27.73
CA LEU A 109 2.72 -14.44 28.34
C LEU A 109 4.25 -14.46 28.44
N ILE A 110 4.95 -13.90 27.45
CA ILE A 110 6.40 -13.69 27.49
C ILE A 110 6.78 -12.75 28.62
N ALA A 111 6.10 -11.60 28.76
CA ALA A 111 6.34 -10.66 29.84
C ALA A 111 6.14 -11.33 31.22
N GLN A 112 5.08 -12.11 31.39
CA GLN A 112 4.82 -12.89 32.61
C GLN A 112 5.94 -13.90 32.92
N LYS A 113 6.61 -14.42 31.89
CA LYS A 113 7.75 -15.35 32.04
C LYS A 113 9.05 -14.64 32.38
N ILE A 114 9.33 -13.50 31.76
CA ILE A 114 10.50 -12.68 32.08
C ILE A 114 10.41 -12.15 33.51
N LEU A 115 9.21 -11.77 33.96
CA LEU A 115 8.93 -11.25 35.31
C LEU A 115 8.64 -12.36 36.33
N ALA A 116 8.92 -13.63 36.02
CA ALA A 116 8.41 -14.78 36.79
C ALA A 116 8.88 -14.87 38.25
N GLN A 117 10.02 -14.27 38.59
CA GLN A 117 10.55 -14.22 39.97
C GLN A 117 9.73 -13.31 40.90
N LYS A 118 8.70 -12.62 40.38
CA LYS A 118 7.87 -11.69 41.13
C LYS A 118 6.51 -12.33 41.48
N PRO A 119 5.92 -11.97 42.64
CA PRO A 119 4.54 -12.32 42.98
C PRO A 119 3.56 -11.97 41.86
N ALA A 120 2.50 -12.77 41.69
CA ALA A 120 1.52 -12.58 40.62
C ALA A 120 0.94 -11.15 40.58
N SER A 121 0.66 -10.58 41.75
CA SER A 121 0.18 -9.19 41.89
C SER A 121 1.13 -8.14 41.32
N LEU A 122 2.44 -8.39 41.35
CA LEU A 122 3.48 -7.43 40.93
C LEU A 122 3.88 -7.58 39.46
N LYS A 123 3.61 -8.72 38.82
CA LYS A 123 3.91 -8.92 37.38
C LYS A 123 2.72 -8.72 36.45
N ASN A 124 1.48 -8.85 36.93
CA ASN A 124 0.30 -8.67 36.07
C ASN A 124 0.23 -7.25 35.47
N ALA A 125 0.50 -6.22 36.28
CA ALA A 125 0.45 -4.83 35.85
C ALA A 125 1.46 -4.50 34.74
N PRO A 126 2.78 -4.71 34.92
CA PRO A 126 3.75 -4.43 33.87
C PRO A 126 3.53 -5.30 32.63
N SER A 127 3.12 -6.57 32.75
CA SER A 127 2.81 -7.40 31.59
C SER A 127 1.63 -6.87 30.77
N LEU A 128 0.59 -6.34 31.43
CA LEU A 128 -0.53 -5.67 30.75
C LEU A 128 -0.09 -4.36 30.11
N ILE A 129 0.73 -3.56 30.81
CA ILE A 129 1.25 -2.30 30.26
C ILE A 129 2.04 -2.59 28.99
N ILE A 130 2.93 -3.59 28.98
CA ILE A 130 3.67 -4.00 27.78
C ILE A 130 2.72 -4.36 26.63
N ALA A 131 1.69 -5.17 26.91
CA ALA A 131 0.72 -5.59 25.89
C ALA A 131 -0.11 -4.41 25.35
N PHE A 132 -0.53 -3.48 26.21
CA PHE A 132 -1.28 -2.29 25.78
C PHE A 132 -0.39 -1.28 25.07
N SER A 133 0.83 -1.03 25.55
CA SER A 133 1.81 -0.20 24.84
C SER A 133 2.13 -0.77 23.45
N PHE A 134 2.11 -2.09 23.29
CA PHE A 134 2.24 -2.77 22.01
C PHE A 134 1.04 -2.50 21.09
N LEU A 135 -0.19 -2.71 21.56
CA LEU A 135 -1.41 -2.43 20.78
C LEU A 135 -1.59 -0.94 20.46
N LEU A 136 -1.12 -0.04 21.34
CA LEU A 136 -1.15 1.41 21.14
C LEU A 136 0.04 1.94 20.32
N ASN A 137 0.98 1.08 19.94
CA ASN A 137 2.18 1.49 19.24
C ASN A 137 1.83 1.98 17.82
N PRO A 138 2.14 3.24 17.45
CA PRO A 138 1.77 3.78 16.13
C PRO A 138 2.36 2.99 14.97
N TYR A 139 3.54 2.42 15.14
CA TYR A 139 4.19 1.60 14.14
C TYR A 139 3.40 0.30 13.87
N LEU A 140 2.87 -0.32 14.93
CA LEU A 140 1.98 -1.47 14.79
C LEU A 140 0.65 -1.10 14.08
N GLN A 141 0.15 0.09 14.35
CA GLN A 141 -1.07 0.62 13.76
C GLN A 141 -0.88 0.94 12.26
N ASN A 142 0.27 1.51 11.90
CA ASN A 142 0.66 1.78 10.52
C ASN A 142 0.78 0.48 9.72
N ILE A 143 1.48 -0.54 10.24
CA ILE A 143 1.53 -1.88 9.63
C ILE A 143 0.12 -2.42 9.37
N ASN A 144 -0.80 -2.25 10.32
CA ASN A 144 -2.15 -2.76 10.16
C ASN A 144 -2.94 -2.03 9.05
N LEU A 145 -2.79 -0.70 8.96
CA LEU A 145 -3.55 0.14 8.03
C LEU A 145 -2.94 0.23 6.64
N GLU A 146 -1.69 -0.17 6.47
CA GLU A 146 -1.10 -0.42 5.15
C GLU A 146 -1.92 -1.46 4.34
N GLU A 147 -1.60 -1.61 3.06
CA GLU A 147 -2.08 -2.72 2.26
C GLU A 147 -1.68 -4.08 2.86
N PHE A 148 -2.39 -5.14 2.46
CA PHE A 148 -2.15 -6.47 3.01
C PHE A 148 -0.75 -6.96 2.66
N HIS A 149 -0.04 -7.47 3.66
CA HIS A 149 1.24 -8.13 3.53
C HIS A 149 1.25 -9.37 4.44
N ILE A 150 2.10 -10.35 4.12
CA ILE A 150 2.30 -11.50 5.00
C ILE A 150 3.29 -11.19 6.13
N ALA A 151 4.24 -10.28 5.91
CA ALA A 151 5.24 -9.92 6.92
C ALA A 151 4.67 -9.69 8.33
N PRO A 152 3.52 -8.99 8.54
CA PRO A 152 2.91 -8.80 9.87
C PRO A 152 2.54 -10.10 10.61
N PHE A 153 2.32 -11.21 9.90
CA PHE A 153 2.02 -12.52 10.51
C PHE A 153 3.20 -13.03 11.34
N LEU A 154 4.42 -12.61 10.98
CA LEU A 154 5.65 -12.92 11.72
C LEU A 154 5.54 -12.49 13.18
N ILE A 155 4.87 -11.38 13.48
CA ILE A 155 4.75 -10.85 14.84
C ILE A 155 4.10 -11.91 15.75
N PHE A 156 3.01 -12.53 15.29
CA PHE A 156 2.28 -13.56 16.04
C PHE A 156 3.11 -14.84 16.19
N PHE A 157 3.60 -15.40 15.07
CA PHE A 157 4.30 -16.68 15.08
C PHE A 157 5.65 -16.59 15.79
N PHE A 158 6.39 -15.48 15.64
CA PHE A 158 7.65 -15.27 16.36
C PHE A 158 7.40 -15.08 17.85
N CYS A 159 6.34 -14.38 18.27
CA CYS A 159 6.00 -14.28 19.70
C CYS A 159 5.78 -15.68 20.31
N TRP A 160 5.05 -16.56 19.63
CA TRP A 160 4.88 -17.94 20.11
C TRP A 160 6.18 -18.74 20.08
N THR A 161 6.99 -18.57 19.03
CA THR A 161 8.34 -19.17 18.95
C THR A 161 9.16 -18.79 20.19
N PHE A 162 9.22 -17.50 20.51
CA PHE A 162 9.95 -17.00 21.66
C PHE A 162 9.32 -17.39 23.00
N TYR A 163 7.99 -17.48 23.08
CA TYR A 163 7.31 -17.98 24.28
C TYR A 163 7.67 -19.45 24.58
N PHE A 164 7.63 -20.30 23.56
CA PHE A 164 7.95 -21.72 23.72
C PHE A 164 9.45 -21.97 23.93
N TYR A 165 10.29 -21.10 23.39
CA TYR A 165 11.70 -20.99 23.76
C TYR A 165 11.88 -20.79 25.27
N LEU A 166 11.22 -19.76 25.85
CA LEU A 166 11.28 -19.50 27.30
C LEU A 166 10.67 -20.62 28.15
N LYS A 167 9.65 -21.30 27.63
CA LYS A 167 9.01 -22.45 28.29
C LYS A 167 9.81 -23.75 28.20
N LYS A 168 10.85 -23.80 27.38
CA LYS A 168 11.60 -25.03 27.05
C LYS A 168 10.71 -26.14 26.46
N ASN A 169 9.64 -25.78 25.75
CA ASN A 169 8.81 -26.74 25.02
C ASN A 169 9.33 -26.85 23.58
N TYR A 170 10.20 -27.81 23.32
CA TYR A 170 10.90 -27.94 22.04
C TYR A 170 9.98 -28.29 20.86
N TRP A 171 8.91 -29.05 21.11
CA TRP A 171 7.96 -29.42 20.06
C TRP A 171 7.21 -28.19 19.54
N LEU A 172 6.58 -27.45 20.45
CA LEU A 172 5.86 -26.23 20.07
C LEU A 172 6.81 -25.12 19.62
N PHE A 173 8.02 -25.04 20.19
CA PHE A 173 9.07 -24.17 19.65
C PHE A 173 9.36 -24.51 18.18
N GLY A 174 9.61 -25.77 17.85
CA GLY A 174 9.90 -26.20 16.48
C GLY A 174 8.75 -25.93 15.51
N LEU A 175 7.51 -26.17 15.93
CA LEU A 175 6.31 -25.87 15.14
C LEU A 175 6.20 -24.37 14.82
N PHE A 176 6.25 -23.51 15.84
CA PHE A 176 6.14 -22.06 15.64
C PHE A 176 7.37 -21.47 14.95
N PHE A 177 8.55 -22.05 15.16
CA PHE A 177 9.76 -21.70 14.43
C PHE A 177 9.59 -21.96 12.93
N LEU A 178 9.05 -23.12 12.55
CA LEU A 178 8.72 -23.44 11.16
C LEU A 178 7.65 -22.49 10.61
N LEU A 179 6.56 -22.26 11.35
CA LEU A 179 5.50 -21.32 10.95
C LEU A 179 6.04 -19.91 10.72
N THR A 180 7.02 -19.50 11.52
CA THR A 180 7.71 -18.20 11.37
C THR A 180 8.64 -18.20 10.17
N LEU A 181 9.37 -19.29 9.88
CA LEU A 181 10.22 -19.38 8.69
C LEU A 181 9.41 -19.27 7.39
N ILE A 182 8.28 -19.97 7.32
CA ILE A 182 7.47 -20.01 6.10
C ILE A 182 6.65 -18.73 5.87
N THR A 183 6.75 -17.71 6.74
CA THR A 183 6.08 -16.43 6.49
C THR A 183 6.75 -15.67 5.35
N ARG A 184 8.08 -15.57 5.36
CA ARG A 184 8.86 -14.84 4.37
C ARG A 184 10.34 -15.21 4.49
N GLU A 185 11.11 -15.10 3.42
CA GLU A 185 12.52 -15.47 3.41
C GLU A 185 13.38 -14.70 4.42
N ASP A 186 13.13 -13.43 4.64
CA ASP A 186 13.89 -12.56 5.56
C ASP A 186 13.50 -12.75 7.04
N ALA A 187 12.41 -13.46 7.34
CA ALA A 187 12.09 -13.94 8.69
C ALA A 187 13.22 -14.80 9.29
N SER A 188 13.93 -15.52 8.41
CA SER A 188 15.11 -16.30 8.78
C SER A 188 16.21 -15.46 9.43
N LEU A 189 16.37 -14.19 9.06
CA LEU A 189 17.43 -13.35 9.61
C LEU A 189 17.19 -13.08 11.11
N THR A 190 15.95 -12.79 11.50
CA THR A 190 15.56 -12.60 12.91
C THR A 190 15.61 -13.92 13.68
N LEU A 191 15.16 -15.04 13.09
CA LEU A 191 15.22 -16.36 13.72
C LEU A 191 16.66 -16.86 13.90
N GLY A 192 17.55 -16.61 12.93
CA GLY A 192 18.97 -16.91 13.03
C GLY A 192 19.63 -16.15 14.18
N ALA A 193 19.21 -14.91 14.43
CA ALA A 193 19.69 -14.13 15.57
C ALA A 193 19.31 -14.75 16.94
N LEU A 194 18.26 -15.60 17.03
CA LEU A 194 17.97 -16.35 18.26
C LEU A 194 19.12 -17.26 18.67
N SER A 195 19.94 -17.73 17.73
CA SER A 195 21.15 -18.48 18.05
C SER A 195 22.18 -17.67 18.84
N LEU A 196 22.29 -16.36 18.58
CA LEU A 196 23.19 -15.48 19.34
C LEU A 196 22.71 -15.35 20.79
N ILE A 197 21.38 -15.23 20.98
CA ILE A 197 20.74 -15.20 22.29
C ILE A 197 20.95 -16.54 23.03
N ALA A 198 20.70 -17.66 22.36
CA ALA A 198 20.87 -18.99 22.94
C ALA A 198 22.33 -19.28 23.30
N LEU A 199 23.29 -18.85 22.47
CA LEU A 199 24.72 -18.96 22.74
C LEU A 199 25.14 -18.12 23.96
N TRP A 200 24.64 -16.89 24.06
CA TRP A 200 24.88 -16.02 25.21
C TRP A 200 24.40 -16.69 26.51
N GLU A 201 23.18 -17.24 26.49
CA GLU A 201 22.60 -17.93 27.66
C GLU A 201 23.35 -19.21 28.01
N HIS A 202 23.78 -19.99 27.00
CA HIS A 202 24.62 -21.17 27.18
C HIS A 202 25.95 -20.84 27.86
N LYS A 203 26.67 -19.81 27.40
CA LYS A 203 27.96 -19.37 27.99
C LYS A 203 27.84 -18.96 29.46
N LYS A 204 26.66 -18.53 29.90
CA LYS A 204 26.37 -18.21 31.31
C LYS A 204 25.98 -19.44 32.15
N ASN A 205 26.21 -20.67 31.64
CA ASN A 205 25.79 -21.93 32.25
C ASN A 205 24.29 -22.02 32.56
N LEU A 206 23.45 -21.22 31.88
CA LEU A 206 22.00 -21.31 32.06
C LEU A 206 21.44 -22.58 31.38
N TRP A 207 22.18 -23.17 30.44
CA TRP A 207 21.80 -24.33 29.62
C TRP A 207 23.02 -25.24 29.28
N PRO A 208 23.45 -26.14 30.17
CA PRO A 208 24.78 -26.77 30.07
C PRO A 208 24.96 -27.93 29.05
N GLN A 209 23.91 -28.44 28.40
CA GLN A 209 23.97 -29.85 27.94
C GLN A 209 23.85 -30.14 26.42
N LYS A 210 23.54 -29.19 25.52
CA LYS A 210 23.52 -29.46 24.06
C LYS A 210 23.92 -28.22 23.24
N LYS A 211 24.64 -28.40 22.13
CA LYS A 211 24.94 -27.36 21.11
C LYS A 211 23.71 -26.89 20.32
N TRP A 212 22.53 -26.92 20.95
CA TRP A 212 21.24 -26.63 20.33
C TRP A 212 21.14 -25.17 19.85
N TRP A 213 21.94 -24.27 20.42
CA TRP A 213 22.08 -22.89 19.95
C TRP A 213 22.51 -22.79 18.47
N LEU A 214 23.06 -23.83 17.85
CA LEU A 214 23.39 -23.85 16.41
C LEU A 214 22.18 -24.08 15.49
N TYR A 215 21.14 -24.80 15.93
CA TYR A 215 20.05 -25.20 15.04
C TYR A 215 19.25 -24.02 14.48
N PRO A 216 18.87 -22.99 15.26
CA PRO A 216 18.16 -21.83 14.69
C PRO A 216 18.95 -21.17 13.56
N MET A 217 20.26 -21.00 13.73
CA MET A 217 21.16 -20.45 12.71
C MET A 217 21.22 -21.34 11.47
N LEU A 218 21.44 -22.65 11.62
CA LEU A 218 21.57 -23.56 10.47
C LEU A 218 20.26 -23.70 9.69
N LEU A 219 19.13 -23.85 10.39
CA LEU A 219 17.81 -23.93 9.74
C LEU A 219 17.43 -22.61 9.08
N SER A 220 17.70 -21.48 9.73
CA SER A 220 17.41 -20.17 9.15
C SER A 220 18.31 -19.87 7.95
N GLY A 221 19.61 -20.14 8.05
CA GLY A 221 20.54 -19.96 6.93
C GLY A 221 20.21 -20.87 5.75
N GLY A 222 19.86 -22.13 6.02
CA GLY A 222 19.40 -23.07 5.00
C GLY A 222 18.10 -22.60 4.33
N TRP A 223 17.11 -22.16 5.12
CA TRP A 223 15.86 -21.59 4.60
C TRP A 223 16.10 -20.34 3.77
N PHE A 224 16.93 -19.41 4.23
CA PHE A 224 17.26 -18.19 3.51
C PHE A 224 17.82 -18.50 2.11
N LEU A 225 18.85 -19.35 2.05
CA LEU A 225 19.47 -19.73 0.78
C LEU A 225 18.51 -20.50 -0.14
N LEU A 226 17.74 -21.44 0.43
CA LEU A 226 16.72 -22.17 -0.31
C LEU A 226 15.64 -21.21 -0.87
N SER A 227 15.23 -20.22 -0.08
CA SER A 227 14.24 -19.24 -0.50
C SER A 227 14.75 -18.39 -1.65
N LEU A 228 15.98 -17.89 -1.57
CA LEU A 228 16.59 -17.13 -2.66
C LEU A 228 16.67 -17.95 -3.95
N PHE A 229 16.99 -19.24 -3.84
CA PHE A 229 17.01 -20.16 -4.97
C PHE A 229 15.61 -20.37 -5.58
N ILE A 230 14.61 -20.69 -4.74
CA ILE A 230 13.22 -20.91 -5.19
C ILE A 230 12.67 -19.64 -5.83
N VAL A 231 12.82 -18.50 -5.16
CA VAL A 231 12.37 -17.21 -5.69
C VAL A 231 13.04 -16.91 -7.02
N GLY A 232 14.36 -17.08 -7.10
CA GLY A 232 15.09 -16.89 -8.34
C GLY A 232 14.70 -17.84 -9.48
N HIS A 233 14.24 -19.05 -9.17
CA HIS A 233 13.76 -20.02 -10.15
C HIS A 233 12.39 -19.64 -10.73
N PHE A 234 11.47 -19.16 -9.90
CA PHE A 234 10.15 -18.73 -10.34
C PHE A 234 10.13 -17.31 -10.92
N ASN A 235 11.19 -16.53 -10.70
CA ASN A 235 11.31 -15.18 -11.21
C ASN A 235 11.44 -15.18 -12.74
N PRO A 236 10.59 -14.44 -13.48
CA PRO A 236 10.73 -14.28 -14.92
C PRO A 236 12.12 -13.83 -15.37
N ASP A 237 12.79 -12.95 -14.64
CA ASP A 237 14.10 -12.39 -15.05
C ASP A 237 15.29 -13.25 -14.64
N SER A 238 15.02 -14.41 -13.99
CA SER A 238 16.01 -15.24 -13.30
C SER A 238 16.66 -14.54 -12.11
N GLY A 239 16.81 -15.26 -11.00
CA GLY A 239 17.49 -14.77 -9.80
C GLY A 239 16.62 -13.89 -8.90
N TYR A 240 17.16 -13.51 -7.75
CA TYR A 240 16.44 -12.76 -6.72
C TYR A 240 16.44 -11.25 -7.02
N ARG A 241 15.36 -10.74 -7.61
CA ARG A 241 15.30 -9.37 -8.14
C ARG A 241 15.45 -8.25 -7.10
N TYR A 242 15.12 -8.51 -5.83
CA TYR A 242 15.23 -7.49 -4.78
C TYR A 242 16.68 -7.15 -4.44
N LEU A 243 17.67 -7.90 -4.96
CA LEU A 243 19.07 -7.47 -4.95
C LEU A 243 19.28 -6.09 -5.58
N LEU A 244 18.45 -5.73 -6.57
CA LEU A 244 18.50 -4.42 -7.26
C LEU A 244 18.19 -3.23 -6.34
N LEU A 245 17.56 -3.45 -5.18
CA LEU A 245 17.25 -2.38 -4.23
C LEU A 245 18.46 -1.99 -3.37
N TYR A 246 19.44 -2.89 -3.24
CA TYR A 246 20.65 -2.65 -2.47
C TYR A 246 21.72 -2.02 -3.36
N ASN A 247 22.34 -0.96 -2.86
CA ASN A 247 23.43 -0.31 -3.56
C ASN A 247 24.73 -0.51 -2.76
N ILE A 248 25.35 -1.68 -2.88
CA ILE A 248 26.61 -1.99 -2.21
C ILE A 248 27.74 -1.80 -3.22
N SER A 249 28.68 -0.92 -2.90
CA SER A 249 29.84 -0.70 -3.77
C SER A 249 30.87 -1.79 -3.51
N TRP A 250 31.08 -2.67 -4.48
CA TRP A 250 32.13 -3.69 -4.43
C TRP A 250 33.54 -3.08 -4.41
N ASN A 251 33.69 -1.83 -4.86
CA ASN A 251 34.97 -1.11 -4.88
C ASN A 251 35.32 -0.47 -3.52
N ASN A 252 34.36 -0.40 -2.60
CA ASN A 252 34.60 0.08 -1.24
C ASN A 252 33.96 -0.89 -0.23
N PRO A 253 34.75 -1.82 0.36
CA PRO A 253 34.25 -2.83 1.27
C PRO A 253 33.69 -2.26 2.58
N LEU A 254 33.90 -0.97 2.88
CA LEU A 254 33.33 -0.26 4.03
C LEU A 254 32.12 0.60 3.68
N SER A 255 31.66 0.59 2.42
CA SER A 255 30.49 1.39 1.98
C SER A 255 29.19 1.01 2.70
N TRP A 256 29.08 -0.23 3.19
CA TRP A 256 27.95 -0.64 4.03
C TRP A 256 27.95 0.07 5.39
N LEU A 257 29.13 0.36 5.95
CA LEU A 257 29.27 1.01 7.26
C LEU A 257 28.89 2.48 7.19
N THR A 258 29.33 3.19 6.15
CA THR A 258 28.95 4.59 5.93
C THR A 258 27.45 4.74 5.73
N LYS A 259 26.82 3.80 5.00
CA LYS A 259 25.36 3.73 4.88
C LYS A 259 24.68 3.44 6.20
N PHE A 260 25.14 2.42 6.93
CA PHE A 260 24.58 2.06 8.22
C PHE A 260 24.63 3.22 9.22
N LEU A 261 25.73 3.97 9.24
CA LEU A 261 25.93 5.14 10.10
C LEU A 261 25.33 6.44 9.55
N ALA A 262 24.70 6.42 8.37
CA ALA A 262 24.04 7.60 7.83
C ALA A 262 22.91 8.05 8.76
N TRP A 263 22.74 9.37 8.90
CA TRP A 263 21.75 9.96 9.79
C TRP A 263 20.32 9.41 9.56
N GLN A 264 19.93 9.25 8.29
CA GLN A 264 18.64 8.66 7.88
C GLN A 264 18.42 7.21 8.35
N ASN A 265 19.49 6.43 8.56
CA ASN A 265 19.39 5.09 9.11
C ASN A 265 19.47 5.08 10.64
N LEU A 266 20.23 5.99 11.25
CA LEU A 266 20.32 6.12 12.70
C LEU A 266 19.04 6.66 13.36
N ILE A 267 18.24 7.47 12.65
CA ILE A 267 16.96 7.97 13.15
C ILE A 267 15.90 6.86 13.29
N ILE A 268 16.00 5.80 12.49
CA ILE A 268 15.06 4.67 12.47
C ILE A 268 14.96 3.99 13.86
N PRO A 269 16.04 3.45 14.45
CA PRO A 269 15.98 2.82 15.77
C PRO A 269 15.61 3.83 16.86
N LEU A 270 16.01 5.10 16.74
CA LEU A 270 15.62 6.15 17.70
C LEU A 270 14.10 6.36 17.69
N GLY A 271 13.49 6.41 16.51
CA GLY A 271 12.04 6.50 16.34
C GLY A 271 11.31 5.31 16.97
N PHE A 272 11.74 4.08 16.69
CA PHE A 272 11.07 2.90 17.30
C PHE A 272 11.26 2.77 18.81
N LEU A 273 12.35 3.30 19.36
CA LEU A 273 12.60 3.31 20.81
C LEU A 273 11.80 4.39 21.54
N LEU A 274 11.39 5.46 20.84
CA LEU A 274 10.70 6.61 21.42
C LEU A 274 9.35 6.25 22.07
N PRO A 275 8.42 5.47 21.46
CA PRO A 275 7.19 5.02 22.14
C PRO A 275 7.44 4.19 23.40
N CYS A 276 8.64 3.60 23.53
CA CYS A 276 9.06 2.81 24.67
C CYS A 276 9.94 3.60 25.65
N LEU A 277 9.99 4.94 25.52
CA LEU A 277 10.77 5.86 26.36
C LEU A 277 12.27 5.52 26.42
N PHE A 278 12.81 4.89 25.36
CA PHE A 278 14.17 4.37 25.31
C PHE A 278 14.53 3.33 26.40
N LEU A 279 13.56 2.85 27.19
CA LEU A 279 13.76 1.82 28.21
C LEU A 279 14.38 0.53 27.68
N PRO A 280 14.10 0.06 26.44
CA PRO A 280 14.77 -1.13 25.89
C PRO A 280 16.31 -1.07 25.93
N LEU A 281 16.91 0.13 25.99
CA LEU A 281 18.37 0.29 26.09
C LEU A 281 18.95 -0.12 27.46
N LEU A 282 18.14 -0.21 28.52
CA LEU A 282 18.61 -0.67 29.84
C LEU A 282 18.98 -2.16 29.85
N GLN A 283 18.33 -2.96 29.00
CA GLN A 283 18.58 -4.39 28.82
C GLN A 283 18.53 -4.73 27.31
N PRO A 284 19.56 -4.32 26.55
CA PRO A 284 19.52 -4.35 25.07
C PRO A 284 19.67 -5.75 24.48
N LYS A 285 19.80 -6.79 25.33
CA LYS A 285 20.04 -8.18 24.92
C LYS A 285 19.13 -8.63 23.79
N TYR A 286 17.82 -8.35 23.84
CA TYR A 286 16.90 -8.80 22.80
C TYR A 286 16.85 -7.88 21.57
N LEU A 287 17.45 -6.68 21.61
CA LEU A 287 17.60 -5.82 20.42
C LEU A 287 18.52 -6.45 19.38
N PHE A 288 19.44 -7.34 19.77
CA PHE A 288 20.26 -8.10 18.82
C PHE A 288 19.44 -8.96 17.85
N LEU A 289 18.19 -9.29 18.17
CA LEU A 289 17.28 -10.00 17.26
C LEU A 289 16.89 -9.15 16.04
N ALA A 290 16.84 -7.82 16.20
CA ALA A 290 16.54 -6.89 15.11
C ALA A 290 17.76 -6.55 14.25
N LEU A 291 18.99 -6.86 14.72
CA LEU A 291 20.20 -6.37 14.07
C LEU A 291 20.36 -6.85 12.61
N PRO A 292 20.15 -8.14 12.27
CA PRO A 292 20.29 -8.58 10.88
C PRO A 292 19.31 -7.93 9.90
N THR A 293 18.04 -7.79 10.29
CA THR A 293 17.00 -7.17 9.45
C THR A 293 17.16 -5.66 9.39
N PHE A 294 17.59 -5.02 10.47
CA PHE A 294 17.94 -3.60 10.47
C PHE A 294 19.13 -3.30 9.54
N LEU A 295 20.17 -4.15 9.57
CA LEU A 295 21.29 -4.06 8.63
C LEU A 295 20.81 -4.19 7.18
N GLN A 296 19.95 -5.17 6.89
CA GLN A 296 19.38 -5.35 5.56
C GLN A 296 18.66 -4.08 5.07
N VAL A 297 17.75 -3.53 5.88
CA VAL A 297 16.97 -2.33 5.52
C VAL A 297 17.86 -1.10 5.37
N SER A 298 18.91 -0.96 6.18
CA SER A 298 19.85 0.16 6.11
C SER A 298 20.67 0.22 4.80
N LEU A 299 20.71 -0.88 4.04
CA LEU A 299 21.47 -0.98 2.79
C LEU A 299 20.65 -0.65 1.54
N ILE A 300 19.34 -0.45 1.68
CA ILE A 300 18.46 -0.05 0.59
C ILE A 300 18.92 1.32 0.05
N SER A 301 18.85 1.49 -1.26
CA SER A 301 19.22 2.74 -1.93
C SER A 301 18.27 3.90 -1.61
N GLY A 302 18.81 5.12 -1.51
CA GLY A 302 18.03 6.33 -1.23
C GLY A 302 17.68 6.54 0.26
N ASP A 303 16.86 7.55 0.51
CA ASP A 303 16.22 7.75 1.82
C ASP A 303 15.04 6.78 1.94
N ASN A 304 15.07 5.93 2.97
CA ASN A 304 14.05 4.92 3.25
C ASN A 304 13.38 5.15 4.61
N THR A 305 13.63 6.28 5.28
CA THR A 305 13.10 6.54 6.61
C THR A 305 11.57 6.50 6.63
N SER A 306 10.91 7.19 5.69
CA SER A 306 9.45 7.19 5.58
C SER A 306 8.90 5.80 5.25
N LEU A 307 9.54 5.09 4.31
CA LEU A 307 9.17 3.72 3.98
C LEU A 307 9.17 2.86 5.26
N VAL A 308 10.26 2.90 6.01
CA VAL A 308 10.42 2.10 7.23
C VAL A 308 9.51 2.54 8.36
N PHE A 309 9.05 3.78 8.46
CA PHE A 309 8.13 4.20 9.54
C PHE A 309 6.65 4.03 9.23
N TYR A 310 6.28 3.85 7.97
CA TYR A 310 4.88 3.77 7.56
C TYR A 310 4.47 2.42 6.96
N THR A 311 5.41 1.55 6.56
CA THR A 311 5.12 0.26 5.93
C THR A 311 5.60 -0.97 6.71
N HIS A 312 5.35 -2.16 6.18
CA HIS A 312 5.50 -3.46 6.82
C HIS A 312 6.94 -3.82 7.20
N TYR A 313 7.97 -3.10 6.71
CA TYR A 313 9.38 -3.28 7.09
C TYR A 313 9.61 -3.13 8.61
N GLN A 314 8.71 -2.44 9.31
CA GLN A 314 8.68 -2.27 10.77
C GLN A 314 8.55 -3.59 11.54
N THR A 315 7.91 -4.58 10.93
CA THR A 315 7.53 -5.86 11.57
C THR A 315 8.70 -6.49 12.32
N PHE A 316 9.89 -6.50 11.71
CA PHE A 316 11.06 -7.17 12.25
C PHE A 316 11.73 -6.41 13.42
N LEU A 317 11.36 -5.14 13.63
CA LEU A 317 11.95 -4.27 14.65
C LEU A 317 11.10 -4.19 15.91
N ILE A 318 9.77 -4.22 15.76
CA ILE A 318 8.82 -4.04 16.88
C ILE A 318 9.04 -5.11 17.96
N LEU A 319 9.07 -6.39 17.60
CA LEU A 319 9.07 -7.45 18.60
C LEU A 319 10.36 -7.49 19.45
N PRO A 320 11.57 -7.45 18.87
CA PRO A 320 12.82 -7.29 19.63
C PRO A 320 12.79 -6.14 20.65
N ILE A 321 12.19 -5.01 20.29
CA ILE A 321 12.04 -3.83 21.16
C ILE A 321 11.15 -4.14 22.36
N PHE A 322 10.00 -4.79 22.16
CA PHE A 322 9.11 -5.16 23.27
C PHE A 322 9.67 -6.28 24.16
N LEU A 323 10.47 -7.19 23.62
CA LEU A 323 11.20 -8.18 24.42
C LEU A 323 12.25 -7.51 25.31
N ALA A 324 13.00 -6.55 24.76
CA ALA A 324 13.95 -5.74 25.51
C ALA A 324 13.25 -4.87 26.56
N LEU A 325 12.11 -4.25 26.23
CA LEU A 325 11.27 -3.50 27.18
C LEU A 325 10.85 -4.37 28.38
N ALA A 326 10.39 -5.60 28.15
CA ALA A 326 10.01 -6.52 29.22
C ALA A 326 11.19 -6.83 30.15
N SER A 327 12.39 -6.98 29.59
CA SER A 327 13.63 -7.22 30.36
C SER A 327 14.06 -5.99 31.15
N SER A 328 13.96 -4.80 30.54
CA SER A 328 14.27 -3.53 31.17
C SER A 328 13.33 -3.21 32.33
N LEU A 329 12.03 -3.49 32.18
CA LEU A 329 11.08 -3.38 33.27
C LEU A 329 11.46 -4.34 34.40
N ASN A 330 11.73 -5.62 34.11
CA ASN A 330 12.20 -6.57 35.13
C ASN A 330 13.44 -6.07 35.88
N TYR A 331 14.40 -5.47 35.18
CA TYR A 331 15.58 -4.84 35.77
C TYR A 331 15.23 -3.65 36.67
N LEU A 332 14.28 -2.78 36.28
CA LEU A 332 13.83 -1.69 37.13
C LEU A 332 13.08 -2.19 38.38
N PHE A 333 12.32 -3.28 38.26
CA PHE A 333 11.65 -3.92 39.39
C PHE A 333 12.61 -4.49 40.44
N THR A 334 13.84 -4.84 40.07
CA THR A 334 14.85 -5.33 41.04
C THR A 334 15.56 -4.20 41.77
N ARG A 335 15.36 -2.93 41.39
CA ARG A 335 15.99 -1.75 42.01
C ARG A 335 15.01 -1.05 42.97
N PRO A 336 15.30 -0.96 44.28
CA PRO A 336 14.38 -0.36 45.27
C PRO A 336 13.99 1.09 44.92
N ASN A 337 14.96 1.91 44.50
CA ASN A 337 14.73 3.32 44.16
C ASN A 337 13.85 3.53 42.92
N SER A 338 13.79 2.54 42.03
CA SER A 338 12.98 2.61 40.81
C SER A 338 11.53 2.18 41.06
N GLN A 339 11.28 1.37 42.10
CA GLN A 339 9.95 0.83 42.37
C GLN A 339 8.90 1.93 42.64
N LYS A 340 9.30 3.02 43.30
CA LYS A 340 8.42 4.17 43.57
C LYS A 340 7.93 4.90 42.31
N TYR A 341 8.60 4.72 41.17
CA TYR A 341 8.26 5.36 39.89
C TYR A 341 7.59 4.43 38.88
N LEU A 342 7.39 3.14 39.21
CA LEU A 342 6.86 2.16 38.24
C LEU A 342 5.46 2.52 37.72
N TRP A 343 4.63 3.16 38.55
CA TRP A 343 3.31 3.63 38.12
C TRP A 343 3.43 4.77 37.10
N LEU A 344 4.38 5.69 37.29
CA LEU A 344 4.65 6.80 36.38
C LEU A 344 5.24 6.28 35.07
N ILE A 345 6.20 5.37 35.14
CA ILE A 345 6.76 4.68 33.97
C ILE A 345 5.65 3.97 33.20
N GLY A 346 4.77 3.26 33.91
CA GLY A 346 3.62 2.61 33.31
C GLY A 346 2.67 3.57 32.60
N ALA A 347 2.34 4.71 33.22
CA ALA A 347 1.51 5.75 32.63
C ALA A 347 2.16 6.36 31.38
N LEU A 348 3.45 6.67 31.44
CA LEU A 348 4.21 7.22 30.31
C LEU A 348 4.33 6.21 29.16
N LEU A 349 4.44 4.91 29.44
CA LEU A 349 4.44 3.86 28.42
C LEU A 349 3.10 3.71 27.70
N ILE A 350 1.99 4.18 28.29
CA ILE A 350 0.69 4.26 27.61
C ILE A 350 0.54 5.60 26.88
N PHE A 351 0.93 6.70 27.52
CA PHE A 351 0.77 8.04 26.96
C PHE A 351 1.70 8.31 25.77
N SER A 352 2.95 7.83 25.80
CA SER A 352 3.93 8.09 24.74
C SER A 352 3.52 7.51 23.38
N PRO A 353 3.09 6.24 23.26
CA PRO A 353 2.55 5.72 22.01
C PRO A 353 1.33 6.48 21.50
N LEU A 354 0.41 6.89 22.38
CA LEU A 354 -0.76 7.70 22.02
C LEU A 354 -0.36 9.08 21.47
N TYR A 355 0.57 9.75 22.15
CA TYR A 355 1.10 11.04 21.70
C TYR A 355 1.75 10.91 20.33
N ILE A 356 2.62 9.91 20.12
CA ILE A 356 3.29 9.71 18.84
C ILE A 356 2.27 9.32 17.74
N SER A 357 1.25 8.53 18.07
CA SER A 357 0.17 8.18 17.15
C SER A 357 -0.65 9.38 16.68
N ALA A 358 -0.70 10.48 17.45
CA ALA A 358 -1.31 11.73 17.02
C ALA A 358 -0.54 12.46 15.90
N PHE A 359 0.74 12.14 15.68
CA PHE A 359 1.57 12.77 14.65
C PHE A 359 1.99 11.79 13.54
N MET A 360 2.42 10.59 13.92
CA MET A 360 2.99 9.58 13.03
C MET A 360 2.09 8.35 12.87
N GLY A 361 0.89 8.36 13.44
CA GLY A 361 -0.05 7.26 13.38
C GLY A 361 -1.45 7.71 12.96
N PRO A 362 -2.43 6.80 13.07
CA PRO A 362 -3.78 7.05 12.57
C PRO A 362 -4.65 7.94 13.45
N LEU A 363 -4.22 8.35 14.65
CA LEU A 363 -5.05 9.26 15.47
C LEU A 363 -5.23 10.62 14.79
N ASN A 364 -4.28 11.05 13.95
CA ASN A 364 -4.42 12.24 13.10
C ASN A 364 -5.52 12.12 12.03
N PHE A 365 -6.09 10.93 11.82
CA PHE A 365 -7.24 10.78 10.93
C PHE A 365 -8.50 11.45 11.49
N LEU A 366 -8.72 11.42 12.81
CA LEU A 366 -9.92 11.98 13.42
C LEU A 366 -10.02 13.51 13.24
N THR A 367 -8.88 14.19 13.13
CA THR A 367 -8.77 15.62 12.86
C THR A 367 -8.88 15.96 11.37
N LEU A 368 -8.57 15.02 10.48
CA LEU A 368 -8.54 15.21 9.02
C LEU A 368 -9.73 14.59 8.27
N GLN A 369 -10.68 13.98 8.98
CA GLN A 369 -11.84 13.30 8.39
C GLN A 369 -12.69 14.23 7.50
N GLN A 370 -12.72 15.55 7.77
CA GLN A 370 -13.47 16.51 6.97
C GLN A 370 -13.07 16.47 5.49
N ASN A 371 -11.78 16.43 5.17
CA ASN A 371 -11.31 16.45 3.77
C ASN A 371 -11.65 15.16 2.98
N HIS A 372 -11.89 14.03 3.67
CA HIS A 372 -12.26 12.75 3.03
C HIS A 372 -13.75 12.63 2.74
N LEU A 373 -14.58 13.41 3.43
CA LEU A 373 -16.03 13.43 3.23
C LEU A 373 -16.45 14.35 2.09
N ASP A 374 -15.53 15.18 1.58
CA ASP A 374 -15.83 16.26 0.64
C ASP A 374 -16.12 15.81 -0.82
N ASN A 375 -16.05 14.51 -1.12
CA ASN A 375 -16.32 13.97 -2.47
C ASN A 375 -17.32 12.79 -2.48
N LEU A 376 -18.47 12.97 -1.81
CA LEU A 376 -19.58 12.01 -1.86
C LEU A 376 -20.05 11.68 -3.29
N GLU A 377 -19.94 12.62 -4.23
CA GLU A 377 -20.30 12.40 -5.63
C GLU A 377 -19.32 11.46 -6.35
N ASP A 378 -18.01 11.68 -6.19
CA ASP A 378 -16.98 10.78 -6.74
C ASP A 378 -17.15 9.37 -6.18
N LYS A 379 -17.42 9.25 -4.87
CA LYS A 379 -17.67 7.95 -4.24
C LYS A 379 -18.89 7.22 -4.83
N LYS A 380 -19.99 7.93 -5.08
CA LYS A 380 -21.19 7.34 -5.72
C LYS A 380 -20.88 6.87 -7.14
N ALA A 381 -20.11 7.66 -7.90
CA ALA A 381 -19.68 7.31 -9.24
C ALA A 381 -18.80 6.04 -9.24
N ASP A 382 -17.84 5.98 -8.32
CA ASP A 382 -16.93 4.85 -8.14
C ASP A 382 -17.69 3.57 -7.76
N GLN A 383 -18.68 3.68 -6.85
CA GLN A 383 -19.55 2.57 -6.47
C GLN A 383 -20.38 2.06 -7.66
N LYS A 384 -21.02 2.96 -8.41
CA LYS A 384 -21.81 2.64 -9.61
C LYS A 384 -20.96 1.91 -10.66
N MET A 385 -19.71 2.35 -10.87
CA MET A 385 -18.78 1.71 -11.79
C MET A 385 -18.40 0.29 -11.31
N ILE A 386 -18.10 0.11 -10.02
CA ILE A 386 -17.82 -1.21 -9.44
C ILE A 386 -19.01 -2.16 -9.57
N GLU A 387 -20.21 -1.71 -9.21
CA GLU A 387 -21.43 -2.52 -9.30
C GLU A 387 -21.65 -3.01 -10.72
N LYS A 388 -21.43 -2.13 -11.70
CA LYS A 388 -21.55 -2.52 -13.10
C LYS A 388 -20.49 -3.52 -13.51
N ILE A 389 -19.22 -3.29 -13.20
CA ILE A 389 -18.13 -4.24 -13.55
C ILE A 389 -18.37 -5.60 -12.88
N THR A 390 -18.91 -5.61 -11.66
CA THR A 390 -19.25 -6.83 -10.92
C THR A 390 -20.46 -7.54 -11.54
N ALA A 391 -21.44 -6.79 -12.07
CA ALA A 391 -22.58 -7.35 -12.79
C ALA A 391 -22.19 -7.97 -14.15
N LEU A 392 -21.05 -7.57 -14.74
CA LEU A 392 -20.48 -8.23 -15.90
C LEU A 392 -19.92 -9.60 -15.45
N SER A 393 -20.72 -10.65 -15.65
CA SER A 393 -20.48 -12.03 -15.20
C SER A 393 -19.01 -12.42 -15.07
N GLU A 394 -18.56 -12.90 -13.91
CA GLU A 394 -17.17 -13.36 -13.71
C GLU A 394 -16.76 -14.49 -14.68
N ILE A 395 -17.74 -15.19 -15.24
CA ILE A 395 -17.57 -16.29 -16.18
C ILE A 395 -18.37 -16.01 -17.44
N LYS A 396 -17.70 -16.02 -18.58
CA LYS A 396 -18.32 -16.05 -19.91
C LYS A 396 -18.78 -17.46 -20.23
N LYS A 397 -19.99 -17.58 -20.77
CA LYS A 397 -20.50 -18.83 -21.35
C LYS A 397 -20.45 -18.70 -22.87
N ASP A 398 -19.54 -19.42 -23.51
CA ASP A 398 -19.52 -19.61 -24.96
C ASP A 398 -19.82 -21.08 -25.26
N GLY A 399 -21.09 -21.37 -25.53
CA GLY A 399 -21.61 -22.74 -25.59
C GLY A 399 -21.39 -23.49 -24.27
N LYS A 400 -20.56 -24.54 -24.30
CA LYS A 400 -20.16 -25.32 -23.11
C LYS A 400 -18.88 -24.80 -22.44
N LYS A 401 -18.12 -23.90 -23.07
CA LYS A 401 -16.87 -23.37 -22.51
C LYS A 401 -17.18 -22.24 -21.54
N GLN A 402 -16.67 -22.38 -20.33
CA GLN A 402 -16.68 -21.35 -19.30
C GLN A 402 -15.28 -20.75 -19.21
N THR A 403 -15.15 -19.46 -19.54
CA THR A 403 -13.88 -18.75 -19.43
C THR A 403 -14.02 -17.57 -18.47
N PRO A 404 -13.03 -17.32 -17.60
CA PRO A 404 -13.10 -16.20 -16.67
C PRO A 404 -13.04 -14.87 -17.42
N VAL A 405 -13.78 -13.88 -16.93
CA VAL A 405 -13.69 -12.51 -17.45
C VAL A 405 -12.37 -11.89 -17.04
N ALA A 406 -11.58 -11.51 -18.04
CA ALA A 406 -10.30 -10.84 -17.85
C ALA A 406 -10.49 -9.31 -17.83
N LEU A 407 -9.82 -8.64 -16.89
CA LEU A 407 -9.96 -7.20 -16.66
C LEU A 407 -8.60 -6.55 -16.38
N SER A 408 -8.40 -5.34 -16.89
CA SER A 408 -7.33 -4.43 -16.43
C SER A 408 -7.94 -3.26 -15.64
N ALA A 409 -7.37 -2.95 -14.49
CA ALA A 409 -7.90 -1.97 -13.54
C ALA A 409 -6.83 -0.96 -13.04
N PRO A 410 -7.25 0.27 -12.70
CA PRO A 410 -6.42 1.28 -12.03
C PRO A 410 -6.23 0.96 -10.54
N TYR A 411 -5.26 1.61 -9.87
CA TYR A 411 -4.84 1.23 -8.52
C TYR A 411 -6.00 1.20 -7.51
N ARG A 412 -6.78 2.30 -7.41
CA ARG A 412 -7.84 2.43 -6.40
C ARG A 412 -8.99 1.41 -6.54
N PHE A 413 -9.15 0.82 -7.73
CA PHE A 413 -10.18 -0.18 -8.02
C PHE A 413 -9.65 -1.62 -7.96
N ALA A 414 -8.34 -1.82 -8.15
CA ALA A 414 -7.73 -3.13 -8.24
C ALA A 414 -8.03 -4.04 -7.03
N PRO A 415 -7.98 -3.58 -5.76
CA PRO A 415 -8.31 -4.44 -4.61
C PRO A 415 -9.70 -5.08 -4.64
N ARG A 416 -10.69 -4.40 -5.22
CA ARG A 416 -12.05 -4.94 -5.38
C ARG A 416 -12.17 -5.90 -6.54
N LEU A 417 -11.41 -5.61 -7.59
CA LEU A 417 -11.52 -6.31 -8.85
C LEU A 417 -10.54 -7.48 -8.95
N SER A 418 -9.60 -7.64 -8.02
CA SER A 418 -8.61 -8.73 -8.01
C SER A 418 -9.10 -10.08 -7.52
N SER A 419 -10.32 -10.18 -6.94
CA SER A 419 -10.93 -11.47 -6.56
C SER A 419 -11.46 -12.23 -7.79
N ARG A 420 -10.61 -12.38 -8.81
CA ARG A 420 -10.90 -13.05 -10.08
C ARG A 420 -9.63 -13.71 -10.62
N PRO A 421 -9.73 -14.65 -11.57
CA PRO A 421 -8.55 -15.33 -12.08
C PRO A 421 -7.59 -14.42 -12.84
N LEU A 422 -8.15 -13.56 -13.71
CA LEU A 422 -7.42 -12.65 -14.58
C LEU A 422 -7.77 -11.19 -14.28
N ALA A 423 -7.01 -10.58 -13.37
CA ALA A 423 -7.01 -9.15 -13.07
C ALA A 423 -5.61 -8.57 -13.29
N TYR A 424 -5.47 -7.55 -14.13
CA TYR A 424 -4.22 -6.88 -14.45
C TYR A 424 -4.21 -5.44 -13.90
N LEU A 425 -3.04 -4.91 -13.57
CA LEU A 425 -2.87 -3.50 -13.20
C LEU A 425 -2.56 -2.66 -14.44
N ASN A 426 -3.28 -1.55 -14.61
CA ASN A 426 -3.08 -0.61 -15.72
C ASN A 426 -1.65 -0.09 -15.80
N LYS A 427 -1.00 0.12 -14.64
CA LYS A 427 0.39 0.57 -14.55
C LYS A 427 1.33 -0.25 -15.42
N LEU A 428 1.17 -1.58 -15.46
CA LEU A 428 2.06 -2.46 -16.23
C LEU A 428 1.92 -2.20 -17.74
N THR A 429 0.69 -2.04 -18.21
CA THR A 429 0.41 -1.66 -19.61
C THR A 429 0.97 -0.28 -19.93
N PHE A 430 0.77 0.68 -19.03
CA PHE A 430 1.24 2.04 -19.19
C PHE A 430 2.77 2.09 -19.23
N LEU A 431 3.49 1.44 -18.31
CA LEU A 431 4.95 1.43 -18.29
C LEU A 431 5.55 0.51 -19.37
N GLY A 432 4.81 -0.50 -19.84
CA GLY A 432 5.30 -1.49 -20.80
C GLY A 432 6.34 -2.44 -20.22
N LYS A 433 6.47 -2.50 -18.90
CA LYS A 433 7.45 -3.32 -18.17
C LYS A 433 6.75 -4.05 -17.02
N GLY A 434 7.23 -5.26 -16.72
CA GLY A 434 6.85 -5.95 -15.49
C GLY A 434 7.32 -5.20 -14.24
N HIS A 435 6.69 -5.45 -13.10
CA HIS A 435 7.12 -4.82 -11.86
C HIS A 435 8.53 -5.27 -11.48
N LEU A 436 9.40 -4.29 -11.18
CA LEU A 436 10.83 -4.50 -10.94
C LEU A 436 11.53 -5.39 -11.99
N SER A 437 11.00 -5.45 -13.21
CA SER A 437 11.45 -6.35 -14.26
C SER A 437 12.02 -5.61 -15.45
N THR A 438 13.01 -6.22 -16.12
CA THR A 438 13.54 -5.69 -17.39
C THR A 438 12.72 -6.16 -18.60
N LYS A 439 11.90 -7.20 -18.43
CA LYS A 439 11.04 -7.74 -19.48
C LYS A 439 9.92 -6.79 -19.84
N ASP A 440 9.61 -6.79 -21.13
CA ASP A 440 8.47 -6.07 -21.67
C ASP A 440 7.17 -6.71 -21.19
N PHE A 441 6.23 -5.86 -20.79
CA PHE A 441 4.87 -6.27 -20.50
C PHE A 441 3.96 -5.82 -21.63
N ILE A 442 3.23 -6.79 -22.19
CA ILE A 442 2.16 -6.55 -23.15
C ILE A 442 0.89 -7.05 -22.48
N LEU A 443 -0.14 -6.19 -22.41
CA LEU A 443 -1.41 -6.54 -21.80
C LEU A 443 -1.98 -7.80 -22.49
N PRO A 444 -2.18 -8.92 -21.76
CA PRO A 444 -2.84 -10.09 -22.31
C PRO A 444 -4.29 -9.77 -22.73
N PRO A 445 -4.95 -10.65 -23.49
CA PRO A 445 -6.34 -10.43 -23.88
C PRO A 445 -7.24 -10.19 -22.66
N VAL A 446 -7.86 -9.01 -22.60
CA VAL A 446 -8.86 -8.64 -21.61
C VAL A 446 -10.22 -8.42 -22.27
N ASP A 447 -11.25 -8.50 -21.46
CA ASP A 447 -12.63 -8.25 -21.87
C ASP A 447 -13.04 -6.83 -21.56
N TYR A 448 -12.46 -6.28 -20.48
CA TYR A 448 -12.68 -4.94 -20.02
C TYR A 448 -11.37 -4.28 -19.60
N LEU A 449 -11.28 -2.97 -19.81
CA LEU A 449 -10.19 -2.13 -19.34
C LEU A 449 -10.82 -0.87 -18.75
N LEU A 450 -10.66 -0.68 -17.45
CA LEU A 450 -11.11 0.53 -16.76
C LEU A 450 -9.95 1.53 -16.74
N ILE A 451 -10.17 2.77 -17.17
CA ILE A 451 -9.20 3.86 -17.02
C ILE A 451 -9.72 4.84 -15.99
N ASP A 452 -8.81 5.30 -15.13
CA ASP A 452 -9.02 6.44 -14.26
C ASP A 452 -8.08 7.56 -14.64
N SER A 453 -8.61 8.75 -14.85
CA SER A 453 -7.81 9.93 -15.17
C SER A 453 -6.93 10.36 -13.99
N ALA A 454 -7.29 10.02 -12.75
CA ALA A 454 -6.48 10.32 -11.57
C ALA A 454 -5.13 9.58 -11.61
N ASP A 455 -5.11 8.30 -11.99
CA ASP A 455 -3.88 7.51 -12.19
C ASP A 455 -2.92 8.20 -13.18
N MET A 456 -3.44 8.89 -14.19
CA MET A 456 -2.58 9.57 -15.18
C MET A 456 -1.89 10.81 -14.60
N ILE A 457 -2.57 11.55 -13.73
CA ILE A 457 -1.96 12.66 -12.98
C ILE A 457 -0.90 12.10 -12.02
N GLU A 458 -1.24 11.00 -11.34
CA GLU A 458 -0.31 10.29 -10.46
C GLU A 458 0.95 9.84 -11.22
N TYR A 459 0.78 9.24 -12.41
CA TYR A 459 1.89 8.81 -13.25
C TYR A 459 2.75 9.99 -13.71
N TYR A 460 2.15 11.13 -14.02
CA TYR A 460 2.89 12.34 -14.39
C TYR A 460 3.77 12.80 -13.23
N LEU A 461 3.19 13.02 -12.05
CA LEU A 461 3.92 13.54 -10.88
C LEU A 461 5.00 12.56 -10.42
N HIS A 462 4.70 11.26 -10.45
CA HIS A 462 5.57 10.23 -9.88
C HIS A 462 6.66 9.73 -10.84
N PHE A 463 6.34 9.53 -12.14
CA PHE A 463 7.28 8.89 -13.06
C PHE A 463 8.17 9.86 -13.81
N THR A 464 7.70 11.07 -14.13
CA THR A 464 8.51 12.04 -14.92
C THR A 464 9.77 12.48 -14.17
N ASN A 465 9.69 12.62 -12.85
CA ASN A 465 10.80 13.05 -11.99
C ASN A 465 11.74 11.90 -11.56
N ARG A 466 11.43 10.64 -11.94
CA ARG A 466 12.23 9.47 -11.55
C ARG A 466 12.98 8.92 -12.74
N ALA A 467 14.32 8.97 -12.68
CA ALA A 467 15.21 8.52 -13.75
C ALA A 467 14.84 7.13 -14.30
N ARG A 468 14.39 6.21 -13.42
CA ARG A 468 13.99 4.84 -13.78
C ARG A 468 12.74 4.75 -14.67
N PHE A 469 11.79 5.68 -14.52
CA PHE A 469 10.45 5.62 -15.14
C PHE A 469 10.17 6.75 -16.13
N SER A 470 11.02 7.78 -16.13
CA SER A 470 10.83 9.01 -16.91
C SER A 470 10.65 8.74 -18.41
N SER A 471 11.46 7.86 -19.02
CA SER A 471 11.34 7.54 -20.43
C SER A 471 10.08 6.73 -20.75
N GLN A 472 9.64 5.87 -19.84
CA GLN A 472 8.43 5.08 -20.00
C GLN A 472 7.20 5.98 -19.97
N TYR A 473 7.15 6.99 -19.11
CA TYR A 473 5.98 7.88 -19.02
C TYR A 473 5.55 8.45 -20.38
N TRP A 474 6.50 9.04 -21.12
CA TRP A 474 6.22 9.75 -22.39
C TRP A 474 5.66 8.85 -23.50
N ASP A 475 5.91 7.54 -23.45
CA ASP A 475 5.34 6.57 -24.41
C ASP A 475 4.18 5.75 -23.81
N GLY A 476 3.78 6.01 -22.57
CA GLY A 476 2.79 5.19 -21.86
C GLY A 476 1.39 5.26 -22.44
N TYR A 477 0.97 6.45 -22.90
CA TYR A 477 -0.29 6.61 -23.61
C TYR A 477 -0.32 5.81 -24.93
N LYS A 478 0.82 5.70 -25.63
CA LYS A 478 0.92 4.92 -26.89
C LYS A 478 0.69 3.44 -26.63
N ARG A 479 1.25 2.90 -25.55
CA ARG A 479 1.06 1.49 -25.16
C ARG A 479 -0.37 1.21 -24.76
N THR A 480 -0.98 2.09 -23.96
CA THR A 480 -2.39 1.98 -23.56
C THR A 480 -3.32 2.02 -24.77
N ASN A 481 -3.13 3.00 -25.67
CA ASN A 481 -3.89 3.10 -26.92
C ASN A 481 -3.66 1.92 -27.87
N LYS A 482 -2.45 1.37 -27.90
CA LYS A 482 -2.13 0.17 -28.69
C LYS A 482 -2.92 -1.03 -28.15
N ALA A 483 -2.95 -1.22 -26.83
CA ALA A 483 -3.72 -2.29 -26.20
C ALA A 483 -5.22 -2.16 -26.49
N LEU A 484 -5.80 -0.97 -26.35
CA LEU A 484 -7.21 -0.71 -26.68
C LEU A 484 -7.53 -1.06 -28.14
N ARG A 485 -6.71 -0.61 -29.09
CA ARG A 485 -6.91 -0.86 -30.53
C ARG A 485 -6.73 -2.33 -30.91
N GLN A 486 -5.65 -2.96 -30.46
CA GLN A 486 -5.34 -4.35 -30.83
C GLN A 486 -6.35 -5.35 -30.26
N GLN A 487 -6.99 -5.01 -29.14
CA GLN A 487 -7.98 -5.87 -28.50
C GLN A 487 -9.43 -5.44 -28.80
N GLU A 488 -9.62 -4.47 -29.71
CA GLU A 488 -10.93 -3.94 -30.13
C GLU A 488 -11.81 -3.46 -28.97
N LEU A 489 -11.17 -2.88 -27.95
CA LEU A 489 -11.83 -2.37 -26.75
C LEU A 489 -12.36 -0.96 -27.02
N ASN A 490 -13.69 -0.84 -27.05
CA ASN A 490 -14.39 0.40 -27.30
C ASN A 490 -14.98 0.97 -26.01
N PRO A 491 -15.14 2.29 -25.88
CA PRO A 491 -15.78 2.88 -24.72
C PRO A 491 -17.21 2.36 -24.55
N LEU A 492 -17.54 1.86 -23.36
CA LEU A 492 -18.84 1.32 -22.97
C LEU A 492 -19.59 2.24 -22.03
N GLU A 493 -18.86 2.82 -21.07
CA GLU A 493 -19.41 3.73 -20.08
C GLU A 493 -18.37 4.74 -19.64
N ARG A 494 -18.86 5.88 -19.19
CA ARG A 494 -18.05 6.94 -18.60
C ARG A 494 -18.77 7.51 -17.40
N THR A 495 -17.99 7.91 -16.41
CA THR A 495 -18.44 8.70 -15.27
C THR A 495 -17.30 9.63 -14.91
N ASP A 496 -17.52 10.95 -14.92
CA ASP A 496 -16.52 11.94 -14.52
C ASP A 496 -15.05 11.65 -14.98
N SER A 497 -14.22 11.07 -14.11
CA SER A 497 -12.81 10.68 -14.33
C SER A 497 -12.58 9.26 -14.88
N LEU A 498 -13.62 8.45 -15.02
CA LEU A 498 -13.55 7.04 -15.38
C LEU A 498 -14.09 6.75 -16.78
N ILE A 499 -13.42 5.84 -17.48
CA ILE A 499 -13.93 5.22 -18.71
C ILE A 499 -13.77 3.71 -18.62
N LEU A 500 -14.87 2.98 -18.78
CA LEU A 500 -14.86 1.54 -18.98
C LEU A 500 -14.84 1.22 -20.48
N PHE A 501 -13.83 0.48 -20.92
CA PHE A 501 -13.74 -0.05 -22.28
C PHE A 501 -14.10 -1.54 -22.30
N GLY A 502 -14.64 -2.02 -23.42
CA GLY A 502 -14.92 -3.44 -23.67
C GLY A 502 -15.37 -3.70 -25.11
N LYS A 503 -15.64 -4.96 -25.44
CA LYS A 503 -15.82 -5.43 -26.83
C LYS A 503 -17.22 -5.20 -27.44
N LYS A 504 -18.11 -4.45 -26.78
CA LYS A 504 -19.52 -4.32 -27.20
C LYS A 504 -19.72 -3.21 -28.23
N THR A 505 -20.66 -3.43 -29.16
CA THR A 505 -21.16 -2.49 -30.17
C THR A 505 -22.61 -2.06 -29.87
N PRO A 506 -23.04 -0.82 -30.23
CA PRO A 506 -22.26 0.22 -30.88
C PRO A 506 -21.28 0.91 -29.93
N ALA A 507 -20.13 1.36 -30.46
CA ALA A 507 -19.11 2.05 -29.68
C ALA A 507 -19.61 3.44 -29.25
N ALA A 508 -19.48 3.78 -27.96
CA ALA A 508 -19.71 5.15 -27.53
C ALA A 508 -18.64 6.08 -28.15
N PRO A 509 -18.92 7.39 -28.33
CA PRO A 509 -18.00 8.32 -28.99
C PRO A 509 -16.62 8.28 -28.35
N GLN A 510 -15.51 8.24 -29.07
CA GLN A 510 -14.16 8.18 -28.48
C GLN A 510 -13.87 9.37 -27.55
N PRO A 511 -13.00 9.26 -26.53
CA PRO A 511 -12.72 10.38 -25.62
C PRO A 511 -12.02 11.57 -26.29
N TRP A 512 -11.40 11.34 -27.45
CA TRP A 512 -10.76 12.36 -28.27
C TRP A 512 -10.78 11.99 -29.75
N GLN A 513 -10.62 12.97 -30.61
CA GLN A 513 -10.51 12.83 -32.07
C GLN A 513 -9.59 13.92 -32.63
N ILE A 514 -8.82 13.60 -33.68
CA ILE A 514 -8.17 14.61 -34.53
C ILE A 514 -9.13 14.92 -35.67
N LEU A 515 -9.39 16.21 -35.92
CA LEU A 515 -10.27 16.68 -36.98
C LEU A 515 -9.48 17.38 -38.07
N THR A 516 -9.98 17.30 -39.31
CA THR A 516 -9.44 18.01 -40.47
C THR A 516 -9.97 19.45 -40.57
N ALA A 517 -11.14 19.73 -39.99
CA ALA A 517 -11.75 21.05 -39.95
C ALA A 517 -12.59 21.24 -38.68
N ILE A 518 -12.74 22.49 -38.27
CA ILE A 518 -13.59 22.87 -37.13
C ILE A 518 -15.08 22.67 -37.53
N PRO A 519 -15.92 22.05 -36.68
CA PRO A 519 -17.34 21.94 -36.98
C PRO A 519 -18.03 23.31 -37.04
N THR A 520 -19.08 23.44 -37.85
CA THR A 520 -19.83 24.69 -38.03
C THR A 520 -20.65 25.08 -36.81
N GLU A 521 -21.18 24.11 -36.05
CA GLU A 521 -22.02 24.33 -34.88
C GLU A 521 -21.22 24.35 -33.56
N ILE A 522 -20.27 25.27 -33.44
CA ILE A 522 -19.51 25.48 -32.21
C ILE A 522 -19.55 26.92 -31.74
N ASN A 523 -19.42 27.13 -30.43
CA ASN A 523 -19.16 28.44 -29.87
C ASN A 523 -17.67 28.77 -30.02
N LEU A 524 -17.33 29.59 -31.01
CA LEU A 524 -15.96 30.03 -31.30
C LEU A 524 -15.43 30.95 -30.19
N LEU A 525 -14.20 30.70 -29.76
CA LEU A 525 -13.53 31.42 -28.67
C LEU A 525 -12.15 31.96 -29.08
N ASN A 526 -11.37 31.20 -29.85
CA ASN A 526 -10.00 31.52 -30.29
C ASN A 526 -9.11 32.09 -29.17
N LYS A 527 -9.08 31.40 -28.03
CA LYS A 527 -8.32 31.83 -26.85
C LYS A 527 -6.93 31.20 -26.83
N ASN A 528 -5.89 32.02 -26.95
CA ASN A 528 -4.50 31.59 -26.90
C ASN A 528 -4.01 31.48 -25.45
N PHE A 529 -3.42 30.33 -25.11
CA PHE A 529 -2.83 29.99 -23.80
C PHE A 529 -1.31 29.75 -23.90
N GLY A 530 -0.64 30.45 -24.81
CA GLY A 530 0.78 30.26 -25.14
C GLY A 530 0.95 29.28 -26.30
N LEU A 531 1.36 28.05 -25.99
CA LEU A 531 1.57 27.00 -27.00
C LEU A 531 0.25 26.42 -27.53
N ILE A 532 -0.80 26.42 -26.69
CA ILE A 532 -2.11 25.85 -27.00
C ILE A 532 -3.12 26.95 -27.24
N THR A 533 -3.95 26.81 -28.27
CA THR A 533 -5.11 27.68 -28.52
C THR A 533 -6.41 26.88 -28.41
N LEU A 534 -7.34 27.36 -27.60
CA LEU A 534 -8.72 26.89 -27.55
C LEU A 534 -9.54 27.57 -28.66
N LEU A 535 -9.88 26.81 -29.70
CA LEU A 535 -10.65 27.28 -30.85
C LEU A 535 -12.11 27.55 -30.48
N GLY A 536 -12.71 26.66 -29.70
CA GLY A 536 -14.09 26.82 -29.27
C GLY A 536 -14.61 25.66 -28.44
N THR A 537 -15.90 25.70 -28.14
CA THR A 537 -16.60 24.69 -27.34
C THR A 537 -17.94 24.32 -27.96
N GLN A 538 -18.39 23.11 -27.73
CA GLN A 538 -19.72 22.66 -28.11
C GLN A 538 -20.34 21.88 -26.96
N LYS A 539 -21.46 22.39 -26.44
CA LYS A 539 -22.27 21.67 -25.45
C LYS A 539 -23.18 20.70 -26.19
N LEU A 540 -23.25 19.48 -25.72
CA LEU A 540 -24.17 18.49 -26.27
C LEU A 540 -25.42 18.36 -25.39
N PRO A 541 -26.56 17.93 -25.97
CA PRO A 541 -27.77 17.62 -25.21
C PRO A 541 -27.47 16.62 -24.11
N GLN A 542 -28.21 16.73 -23.01
CA GLN A 542 -28.02 15.84 -21.87
C GLN A 542 -28.35 14.39 -22.25
N THR A 543 -27.33 13.52 -22.22
CA THR A 543 -27.47 12.09 -22.54
C THR A 543 -27.54 11.19 -21.31
N GLN A 544 -27.21 11.72 -20.12
CA GLN A 544 -27.25 11.02 -18.83
C GLN A 544 -27.79 11.93 -17.72
N THR A 545 -28.37 11.34 -16.66
CA THR A 545 -28.98 12.09 -15.55
C THR A 545 -27.95 12.86 -14.71
N ASP A 546 -26.70 12.39 -14.64
CA ASP A 546 -25.72 12.84 -13.63
C ASP A 546 -24.56 13.66 -14.23
N TYR A 547 -24.35 13.59 -15.56
CA TYR A 547 -23.19 14.19 -16.24
C TYR A 547 -23.59 14.94 -17.52
N ARG A 548 -22.83 16.01 -17.83
CA ARG A 548 -22.94 16.76 -19.09
C ARG A 548 -21.68 16.59 -19.94
N GLN A 549 -21.88 16.37 -21.23
CA GLN A 549 -20.78 16.32 -22.20
C GLN A 549 -20.46 17.72 -22.74
N LEU A 550 -19.18 18.07 -22.72
CA LEU A 550 -18.60 19.28 -23.26
C LEU A 550 -17.50 18.90 -24.25
N ASN A 551 -17.68 19.24 -25.52
CA ASN A 551 -16.63 19.09 -26.52
C ASN A 551 -15.75 20.35 -26.53
N LEU A 552 -14.45 20.15 -26.48
CA LEU A 552 -13.44 21.21 -26.53
C LEU A 552 -12.58 21.04 -27.78
N PHE A 553 -12.30 22.13 -28.48
CA PHE A 553 -11.52 22.12 -29.72
C PHE A 553 -10.24 22.92 -29.50
N PHE A 554 -9.10 22.25 -29.60
CA PHE A 554 -7.77 22.84 -29.42
C PHE A 554 -6.94 22.73 -30.69
N THR A 555 -5.94 23.61 -30.81
CA THR A 555 -4.84 23.49 -31.76
C THR A 555 -3.55 23.94 -31.08
N THR A 556 -2.42 23.49 -31.61
CA THR A 556 -1.08 23.99 -31.24
C THR A 556 -0.35 24.48 -32.50
N GLN A 557 0.50 25.50 -32.35
CA GLN A 557 1.35 25.99 -33.43
C GLN A 557 2.73 25.32 -33.43
N GLU A 558 3.16 24.83 -32.28
CA GLU A 558 4.47 24.22 -32.08
C GLU A 558 4.33 22.87 -31.37
N LYS A 559 5.39 22.08 -31.40
CA LYS A 559 5.43 20.81 -30.69
C LYS A 559 5.53 21.06 -29.18
N ILE A 560 4.69 20.38 -28.41
CA ILE A 560 4.67 20.48 -26.96
C ILE A 560 5.60 19.42 -26.36
N SER A 561 6.45 19.81 -25.42
CA SER A 561 7.42 18.93 -24.76
C SER A 561 6.98 18.42 -23.38
N ASP A 562 5.90 18.95 -22.83
CA ASP A 562 5.42 18.67 -21.48
C ASP A 562 3.90 18.39 -21.46
N ASP A 563 3.39 17.92 -20.33
CA ASP A 563 1.95 17.69 -20.14
C ASP A 563 1.27 18.84 -19.40
N TYR A 564 0.19 19.34 -20.01
CA TYR A 564 -0.71 20.34 -19.44
C TYR A 564 -2.07 19.75 -19.15
N PHE A 565 -2.72 20.28 -18.11
CA PHE A 565 -3.94 19.74 -17.54
C PHE A 565 -5.08 20.76 -17.62
N LEU A 566 -6.31 20.27 -17.62
CA LEU A 566 -7.51 21.09 -17.64
C LEU A 566 -8.10 21.18 -16.23
N SER A 567 -8.14 22.37 -15.66
CA SER A 567 -8.89 22.65 -14.43
C SER A 567 -10.27 23.18 -14.78
N PHE A 568 -11.30 22.57 -14.24
CA PHE A 568 -12.66 23.08 -14.29
C PHE A 568 -13.08 23.52 -12.91
N THR A 569 -13.57 24.75 -12.82
CA THR A 569 -14.12 25.34 -11.59
C THR A 569 -15.55 25.79 -11.82
N ALA A 570 -16.50 25.22 -11.08
CA ALA A 570 -17.90 25.64 -11.09
C ALA A 570 -18.10 26.82 -10.13
N LEU A 571 -18.71 27.88 -10.62
CA LEU A 571 -18.97 29.11 -9.88
C LEU A 571 -20.47 29.41 -9.85
N ASN A 572 -20.98 29.88 -8.70
CA ASN A 572 -22.35 30.40 -8.61
C ASN A 572 -22.44 31.85 -9.16
N LYS A 573 -23.63 32.45 -9.09
CA LYS A 573 -23.84 33.84 -9.56
C LYS A 573 -23.02 34.90 -8.80
N SER A 574 -22.66 34.66 -7.55
CA SER A 574 -21.81 35.55 -6.75
C SER A 574 -20.30 35.31 -6.94
N GLY A 575 -19.92 34.36 -7.80
CA GLY A 575 -18.52 34.00 -8.04
C GLY A 575 -17.92 33.06 -6.98
N GLN A 576 -18.73 32.54 -6.05
CA GLN A 576 -18.28 31.55 -5.08
C GLN A 576 -17.98 30.21 -5.77
N LYS A 577 -16.83 29.61 -5.41
CA LYS A 577 -16.42 28.28 -5.86
C LYS A 577 -17.34 27.21 -5.26
N LEU A 578 -18.02 26.48 -6.13
CA LEU A 578 -18.87 25.34 -5.76
C LEU A 578 -18.11 24.01 -5.88
N TRP A 579 -17.24 23.90 -6.89
CA TRP A 579 -16.52 22.68 -7.21
C TRP A 579 -15.29 23.00 -8.05
N LYS A 580 -14.21 22.23 -7.91
CA LYS A 580 -13.02 22.31 -8.77
C LYS A 580 -12.42 20.92 -8.94
N LYS A 581 -12.03 20.56 -10.16
CA LYS A 581 -11.28 19.32 -10.44
C LYS A 581 -10.35 19.50 -11.63
N ILE A 582 -9.22 18.79 -11.59
CA ILE A 582 -8.18 18.78 -12.61
C ILE A 582 -8.27 17.48 -13.39
N TYR A 583 -8.18 17.57 -14.72
CA TYR A 583 -8.24 16.43 -15.62
C TYR A 583 -7.04 16.44 -16.57
N PRO A 584 -6.42 15.27 -16.82
CA PRO A 584 -5.58 15.11 -18.00
C PRO A 584 -6.45 15.17 -19.27
N PRO A 585 -5.99 15.83 -20.33
CA PRO A 585 -6.67 15.79 -21.63
C PRO A 585 -6.93 14.35 -22.07
N ALA A 586 -8.14 14.11 -22.60
CA ALA A 586 -8.53 12.80 -23.10
C ALA A 586 -8.36 11.65 -22.09
N TYR A 587 -8.52 11.91 -20.79
CA TYR A 587 -8.31 10.91 -19.73
C TYR A 587 -6.86 10.35 -19.72
N GLY A 588 -5.89 11.10 -20.24
CA GLY A 588 -4.49 10.68 -20.41
C GLY A 588 -4.24 9.78 -21.61
N LEU A 589 -5.26 9.50 -22.44
CA LEU A 589 -5.10 8.72 -23.67
C LEU A 589 -4.51 9.54 -24.83
N HIS A 590 -4.60 10.86 -24.79
CA HIS A 590 -3.98 11.74 -25.78
C HIS A 590 -3.48 13.02 -25.09
N PRO A 591 -2.39 12.88 -24.31
CA PRO A 591 -1.82 13.96 -23.52
C PRO A 591 -1.23 15.06 -24.41
N THR A 592 -0.97 16.26 -23.88
CA THR A 592 -0.62 17.42 -24.72
C THR A 592 0.71 17.25 -25.45
N HIS A 593 1.69 16.54 -24.87
CA HIS A 593 2.93 16.25 -25.58
C HIS A 593 2.75 15.36 -26.83
N ALA A 594 1.60 14.73 -27.01
CA ALA A 594 1.26 13.93 -28.19
C ALA A 594 0.73 14.78 -29.36
N TRP A 595 0.29 16.01 -29.11
CA TRP A 595 -0.36 16.86 -30.12
C TRP A 595 0.65 17.36 -31.15
N GLN A 596 0.31 17.30 -32.44
CA GLN A 596 1.16 17.84 -33.51
C GLN A 596 0.72 19.26 -33.90
N PRO A 597 1.66 20.08 -34.40
CA PRO A 597 1.33 21.40 -34.96
C PRO A 597 0.21 21.31 -35.99
N GLN A 598 -0.71 22.28 -35.95
CA GLN A 598 -1.82 22.46 -36.89
C GLN A 598 -2.93 21.38 -36.84
N GLU A 599 -2.84 20.40 -35.95
CA GLU A 599 -3.94 19.46 -35.70
C GLU A 599 -5.06 20.12 -34.90
N ILE A 600 -6.30 19.86 -35.29
CA ILE A 600 -7.47 20.23 -34.50
C ILE A 600 -7.82 19.05 -33.58
N ILE A 601 -7.54 19.20 -32.30
CA ILE A 601 -7.81 18.19 -31.28
C ILE A 601 -9.18 18.45 -30.67
N LYS A 602 -10.11 17.51 -30.88
CA LYS A 602 -11.40 17.48 -30.20
C LYS A 602 -11.30 16.59 -28.96
N LEU A 603 -11.53 17.18 -27.79
CA LEU A 603 -11.66 16.46 -26.53
C LEU A 603 -13.13 16.36 -26.14
N ASN A 604 -13.58 15.16 -25.79
CA ASN A 604 -14.92 14.94 -25.26
C ASN A 604 -14.81 14.83 -23.73
N GLN A 605 -15.14 15.90 -23.01
CA GLN A 605 -15.07 15.96 -21.55
C GLN A 605 -16.45 15.69 -20.95
N TRP A 606 -16.51 14.81 -19.95
CA TRP A 606 -17.70 14.65 -19.10
C TRP A 606 -17.46 15.39 -17.79
N LEU A 607 -18.43 16.19 -17.39
CA LEU A 607 -18.39 16.96 -16.15
C LEU A 607 -19.64 16.66 -15.32
N PRO A 608 -19.52 16.56 -13.98
CA PRO A 608 -20.66 16.40 -13.09
C PRO A 608 -21.60 17.59 -13.21
N ILE A 609 -22.89 17.33 -13.04
CA ILE A 609 -23.89 18.39 -12.96
C ILE A 609 -23.85 19.00 -11.57
N ILE A 610 -23.27 20.21 -11.46
CA ILE A 610 -23.13 20.92 -10.19
C ILE A 610 -24.37 21.80 -9.94
N PRO A 611 -25.15 21.56 -8.86
CA PRO A 611 -26.29 22.40 -8.49
C PRO A 611 -25.88 23.86 -8.28
N ASN A 612 -26.73 24.81 -8.68
CA ASN A 612 -26.51 26.26 -8.54
C ASN A 612 -25.32 26.84 -9.32
N MET A 613 -24.71 26.07 -10.22
CA MET A 613 -23.67 26.57 -11.12
C MET A 613 -24.24 27.59 -12.11
N ALA A 614 -23.62 28.76 -12.19
CA ALA A 614 -23.92 29.80 -13.17
C ALA A 614 -22.83 29.89 -14.26
N TYR A 615 -21.58 29.66 -13.87
CA TYR A 615 -20.43 29.75 -14.75
C TYR A 615 -19.50 28.55 -14.54
N LEU A 616 -18.91 28.09 -15.63
CA LEU A 616 -17.85 27.10 -15.62
C LEU A 616 -16.56 27.79 -16.08
N LYS A 617 -15.62 27.97 -15.16
CA LYS A 617 -14.28 28.46 -15.47
C LYS A 617 -13.42 27.27 -15.89
N MET A 618 -12.83 27.33 -17.08
CA MET A 618 -11.82 26.38 -17.53
C MET A 618 -10.46 27.07 -17.52
N GLU A 619 -9.44 26.39 -17.00
CA GLU A 619 -8.05 26.83 -16.99
C GLU A 619 -7.17 25.74 -17.59
N LEU A 620 -6.15 26.16 -18.34
CA LEU A 620 -5.06 25.30 -18.75
C LEU A 620 -3.92 25.48 -17.75
N LEU A 621 -3.48 24.39 -17.12
CA LEU A 621 -2.52 24.40 -16.03
C LEU A 621 -1.27 23.60 -16.38
N LYS A 622 -0.12 24.07 -15.90
CA LYS A 622 1.00 23.21 -15.56
C LYS A 622 0.94 22.91 -14.06
N ILE A 623 1.12 21.65 -13.69
CA ILE A 623 1.09 21.23 -12.29
C ILE A 623 2.46 20.75 -11.84
N LYS A 624 2.76 20.96 -10.57
CA LYS A 624 3.90 20.35 -9.88
C LYS A 624 3.43 19.86 -8.51
N GLY A 625 3.99 18.74 -8.08
CA GLY A 625 3.59 18.08 -6.85
C GLY A 625 4.25 16.71 -6.70
N ASP A 626 3.80 15.95 -5.72
CA ASP A 626 4.25 14.58 -5.45
C ASP A 626 3.10 13.75 -4.87
N ILE A 627 3.39 12.48 -4.60
CA ILE A 627 2.51 11.57 -3.86
C ILE A 627 2.98 11.51 -2.42
N GLU A 628 2.08 11.81 -1.50
CA GLU A 628 2.33 11.67 -0.06
C GLU A 628 1.53 10.51 0.54
N LEU A 629 1.99 10.01 1.69
CA LEU A 629 1.22 9.07 2.49
C LEU A 629 0.29 9.84 3.44
N GLY A 630 -1.00 9.58 3.31
CA GLY A 630 -2.02 10.07 4.23
C GLY A 630 -1.94 9.39 5.60
N SER A 631 -2.66 9.97 6.56
CA SER A 631 -2.73 9.47 7.96
C SER A 631 -3.30 8.06 8.12
N LEU A 632 -3.98 7.52 7.10
CA LEU A 632 -4.44 6.13 7.06
C LEU A 632 -3.53 5.23 6.21
N ASN A 633 -2.32 5.67 5.86
CA ASN A 633 -1.45 5.00 4.89
C ASN A 633 -2.13 4.80 3.52
N ASP A 634 -2.92 5.78 3.10
CA ASP A 634 -3.46 5.93 1.74
C ASP A 634 -2.53 6.82 0.92
N THR A 635 -2.33 6.56 -0.38
CA THR A 635 -1.58 7.52 -1.21
C THR A 635 -2.46 8.72 -1.53
N ARG A 636 -1.91 9.92 -1.41
CA ARG A 636 -2.57 11.18 -1.74
C ARG A 636 -1.78 11.94 -2.77
N LEU A 637 -2.48 12.37 -3.81
CA LEU A 637 -1.94 13.28 -4.79
C LEU A 637 -1.92 14.69 -4.21
N ILE A 638 -0.73 15.25 -4.04
CA ILE A 638 -0.54 16.63 -3.57
C ILE A 638 -0.05 17.46 -4.74
N ILE A 639 -0.78 18.52 -5.05
CA ILE A 639 -0.39 19.50 -6.08
C ILE A 639 0.08 20.75 -5.32
N ASP A 640 1.40 20.94 -5.29
CA ASP A 640 2.06 22.05 -4.59
C ASP A 640 1.95 23.36 -5.38
N GLU A 641 1.95 23.26 -6.72
CA GLU A 641 1.94 24.42 -7.61
C GLU A 641 1.00 24.19 -8.80
N GLU A 642 0.15 25.17 -9.07
CA GLU A 642 -0.70 25.25 -10.26
C GLU A 642 -0.35 26.52 -11.04
N THR A 643 0.44 26.38 -12.11
CA THR A 643 0.76 27.50 -13.00
C THR A 643 -0.32 27.64 -14.07
N VAL A 644 -1.16 28.68 -13.96
CA VAL A 644 -2.21 28.97 -14.96
C VAL A 644 -1.59 29.56 -16.23
N LEU A 645 -1.70 28.84 -17.34
CA LEU A 645 -1.24 29.29 -18.67
C LEU A 645 -2.31 30.09 -19.41
N GLY A 646 -3.57 29.87 -19.07
CA GLY A 646 -4.68 30.63 -19.60
C GLY A 646 -6.02 30.15 -19.06
N GLN A 647 -7.05 30.96 -19.28
CA GLN A 647 -8.39 30.71 -18.73
C GLN A 647 -9.50 31.20 -19.66
N VAL A 648 -10.67 30.56 -19.56
CA VAL A 648 -11.91 30.99 -20.22
C VAL A 648 -13.11 30.72 -19.32
N ILE A 649 -14.15 31.56 -19.43
CA ILE A 649 -15.41 31.36 -18.73
C ILE A 649 -16.46 30.90 -19.74
N ILE A 650 -17.05 29.74 -19.46
CA ILE A 650 -18.16 29.15 -20.22
C ILE A 650 -19.42 29.41 -19.39
N LYS A 651 -20.34 30.24 -19.91
CA LYS A 651 -21.65 30.47 -19.26
C LYS A 651 -22.45 29.16 -19.27
N ASN A 652 -23.14 28.82 -18.17
CA ASN A 652 -23.93 27.56 -18.04
C ASN A 652 -25.02 27.44 -19.11
#